data_AF-A0A7Y2A329-F1
#
_entry.id   AF-A0A7Y2A329-F1
#
_cell.length_a   1.000
_cell.length_b   1.000
_cell.length_c   1.000
_cell.angle_alpha   90.00
_cell.angle_beta   90.00
_cell.angle_gamma   90.00
#
_symmetry.space_group_name_H-M   'P 1'
#
loop_
_entity.id
_entity.type
_entity.pdbx_description
1 polymer ?
#
loop_
_entity_poly.entity_id
_entity_poly.type
_entity_poly.pdbx_seq_one_letter_code
_entity_poly.pdbx_strand_id
1 'polypeptide(L)'
;YKGLFAAADVANFYWDLRDPWYESSFAVFHQRYSTNTFPAWSIAQPFHTLAHNGEINTIRSNRAWMRTREVNPASPVWGERSEELVPFLQGEQSDSGSLDNAFELLIRSGRSIEHVKEMLLPAAWENVADLDPDLRAFYEYHAFLTEPWDGPAALCATDGVSLLAGLDRNGLRPARWTITPEFLLVASEAGVSPALESEATETGQLPPGGALLFDGATGEISFEGELNRRLATQQPYGEWIRKDTAYIQDPFDKESDDRFDAERLARVFNYTSEERRLILQEMAEGRDPIGSMGTDTPLAALSKRHRRLPHYFQQLFAQVTNPPMDPIREKLVMSLRTFLGANGSILEENEQQADKIEISSPILSLAELERLEHMDDDRFISGRLDATFTASDGVDGMRQRLAELADEAEAEVRDRGVSILVISDEGVTEERAPVPILLALGAVNQHLIEKGLRNDSSVVVVSGEPRDAHDLACLIGFGASAINPYLAIEEVRRMAEDGTVSVDPAVAQENLRMALQAGLLKIMSKMGICTLKSYRGSSLFEVIGLDDEVTDLAFRYAEKRVGGVGLDHVAEHALALHAKFSEGDEDPGGFYKYRRGGEEHVTSPKVVLKLQRAVRSGEWEDWEAYLSEIETRDPSQIRDLLTFAETTPIPLEEVEPVEAIMRRFVTAAMSMGALSPEAHEALAEAMNMIGGLSNSGEGGEDESRFGSSRNSAIKQVASGRFGVTPGYLASAEE
;
A
#
# COMPACT_ATOMS: atom_id res chain seq x y z
N TYR A 1 15.65 -4.84 -32.18
CA TYR A 1 14.51 -4.97 -33.10
C TYR A 1 13.23 -5.16 -32.29
N LYS A 2 12.34 -4.15 -32.21
CA LYS A 2 11.06 -4.20 -31.46
C LYS A 2 9.97 -3.40 -32.18
N GLY A 3 8.69 -3.62 -31.86
CA GLY A 3 7.62 -2.84 -32.47
C GLY A 3 6.20 -3.32 -32.15
N LEU A 4 5.23 -2.69 -32.82
CA LEU A 4 3.79 -2.94 -32.65
C LEU A 4 3.27 -3.90 -33.72
N PHE A 5 3.63 -5.17 -33.59
CA PHE A 5 3.20 -6.25 -34.48
C PHE A 5 3.02 -7.53 -33.67
N ALA A 6 2.32 -8.52 -34.24
CA ALA A 6 2.27 -9.84 -33.63
C ALA A 6 3.69 -10.43 -33.59
N ALA A 7 4.04 -11.14 -32.50
CA ALA A 7 5.38 -11.69 -32.34
C ALA A 7 5.80 -12.60 -33.52
N ALA A 8 4.84 -13.34 -34.10
CA ALA A 8 5.05 -14.18 -35.28
C ALA A 8 5.47 -13.39 -36.55
N ASP A 9 5.20 -12.09 -36.61
CA ASP A 9 5.48 -11.22 -37.75
C ASP A 9 6.78 -10.42 -37.61
N VAL A 10 7.56 -10.61 -36.54
CA VAL A 10 8.78 -9.81 -36.30
C VAL A 10 9.76 -9.86 -37.48
N ALA A 11 9.99 -11.04 -38.06
CA ALA A 11 10.86 -11.22 -39.21
C ALA A 11 10.19 -10.82 -40.53
N ASN A 12 8.86 -10.74 -40.60
CA ASN A 12 8.14 -10.16 -41.74
C ASN A 12 8.34 -8.64 -41.79
N PHE A 13 8.35 -7.99 -40.62
CA PHE A 13 8.51 -6.55 -40.48
C PHE A 13 9.98 -6.12 -40.63
N TYR A 14 10.89 -6.79 -39.94
CA TYR A 14 12.33 -6.52 -40.00
C TYR A 14 13.05 -7.57 -40.84
N TRP A 15 13.32 -7.26 -42.11
CA TRP A 15 13.97 -8.19 -43.04
C TRP A 15 15.40 -8.53 -42.67
N ASP A 16 16.08 -7.66 -41.91
CA ASP A 16 17.43 -7.93 -41.40
C ASP A 16 17.48 -9.23 -40.57
N LEU A 17 16.40 -9.57 -39.85
CA LEU A 17 16.31 -10.81 -39.07
C LEU A 17 16.17 -12.09 -39.92
N ARG A 18 15.97 -11.95 -41.24
CA ARG A 18 15.97 -13.06 -42.20
C ARG A 18 17.31 -13.22 -42.90
N ASP A 19 18.17 -12.21 -42.79
CA ASP A 19 19.47 -12.24 -43.43
C ASP A 19 20.33 -13.31 -42.74
N PRO A 20 20.90 -14.28 -43.48
CA PRO A 20 21.82 -15.26 -42.90
C PRO A 20 23.05 -14.65 -42.23
N TRP A 21 23.41 -13.39 -42.50
CA TRP A 21 24.49 -12.68 -41.82
C TRP A 21 24.10 -12.14 -40.43
N TYR A 22 22.80 -12.19 -40.09
CA TYR A 22 22.33 -11.84 -38.76
C TYR A 22 22.59 -13.01 -37.80
N GLU A 23 23.83 -13.13 -37.34
CA GLU A 23 24.26 -14.12 -36.36
C GLU A 23 24.41 -13.48 -34.98
N SER A 24 24.05 -14.22 -33.92
CA SER A 24 24.22 -13.76 -32.53
C SER A 24 24.47 -14.94 -31.59
N SER A 25 25.26 -14.68 -30.54
CA SER A 25 25.51 -15.65 -29.46
C SER A 25 24.35 -15.73 -28.46
N PHE A 26 23.43 -14.76 -28.46
CA PHE A 26 22.27 -14.76 -27.57
C PHE A 26 21.07 -14.04 -28.18
N ALA A 27 19.89 -14.27 -27.62
CA ALA A 27 18.69 -13.52 -27.95
C ALA A 27 17.81 -13.32 -26.70
N VAL A 28 17.29 -12.10 -26.55
CA VAL A 28 16.23 -11.79 -25.59
C VAL A 28 14.99 -11.42 -26.39
N PHE A 29 13.87 -12.06 -26.10
CA PHE A 29 12.60 -11.83 -26.78
C PHE A 29 11.50 -11.56 -25.76
N HIS A 30 10.47 -10.82 -26.18
CA HIS A 30 9.35 -10.49 -25.30
C HIS A 30 8.09 -10.21 -26.11
N GLN A 31 6.94 -10.62 -25.57
CA GLN A 31 5.63 -10.23 -26.07
C GLN A 31 4.82 -9.62 -24.92
N ARG A 32 4.32 -8.40 -25.13
CA ARG A 32 3.59 -7.62 -24.11
C ARG A 32 2.09 -7.75 -24.29
N TYR A 33 1.38 -7.85 -23.16
CA TYR A 33 -0.05 -7.59 -23.08
C TYR A 33 -0.29 -6.23 -22.41
N SER A 34 -1.20 -5.42 -22.95
CA SER A 34 -1.47 -4.05 -22.50
C SER A 34 -2.92 -3.93 -22.06
N THR A 35 -3.17 -3.26 -20.94
CA THR A 35 -4.53 -2.83 -20.55
C THR A 35 -5.01 -1.63 -21.38
N ASN A 36 -4.09 -0.90 -22.01
CA ASN A 36 -4.40 0.26 -22.84
C ASN A 36 -4.61 -0.15 -24.31
N THR A 37 -5.62 0.44 -24.94
CA THR A 37 -5.90 0.29 -26.38
C THR A 37 -5.02 1.17 -27.27
N PHE A 38 -4.35 2.18 -26.71
CA PHE A 38 -3.44 3.06 -27.44
C PHE A 38 -2.04 2.45 -27.49
N PRO A 39 -1.54 2.05 -28.68
CA PRO A 39 -0.26 1.39 -28.76
C PRO A 39 0.86 2.44 -28.89
N ALA A 40 1.94 2.27 -28.12
CA ALA A 40 3.12 3.11 -28.20
C ALA A 40 4.37 2.26 -28.48
N TRP A 41 5.18 2.69 -29.45
CA TRP A 41 6.38 1.96 -29.88
C TRP A 41 7.47 1.93 -28.80
N SER A 42 7.60 3.01 -28.03
CA SER A 42 8.63 3.17 -27.00
C SER A 42 8.52 2.12 -25.88
N ILE A 43 7.29 1.74 -25.51
CA ILE A 43 6.98 0.78 -24.44
C ILE A 43 7.00 -0.69 -24.90
N ALA A 44 7.22 -0.95 -26.19
CA ALA A 44 7.51 -2.30 -26.64
C ALA A 44 8.85 -2.77 -26.04
N GLN A 45 8.95 -4.06 -25.77
CA GLN A 45 10.14 -4.69 -25.17
C GLN A 45 10.80 -5.66 -26.16
N PRO A 46 12.08 -6.04 -25.97
CA PRO A 46 12.97 -5.70 -24.84
C PRO A 46 13.35 -4.20 -24.77
N PHE A 47 13.76 -3.76 -23.58
CA PHE A 47 14.42 -2.46 -23.37
C PHE A 47 15.93 -2.58 -23.61
N HIS A 48 16.76 -1.69 -23.07
CA HIS A 48 18.19 -1.69 -23.34
C HIS A 48 18.91 -2.86 -22.68
N THR A 49 18.55 -3.12 -21.42
CA THR A 49 19.19 -4.11 -20.57
C THR A 49 18.25 -5.26 -20.28
N LEU A 50 16.93 -5.01 -20.16
CA LEU A 50 15.99 -6.02 -19.68
C LEU A 50 14.73 -6.22 -20.54
N ALA A 51 14.19 -7.43 -20.42
CA ALA A 51 12.80 -7.77 -20.70
C ALA A 51 12.13 -8.24 -19.40
N HIS A 52 10.89 -7.79 -19.16
CA HIS A 52 10.13 -8.01 -17.94
C HIS A 52 8.70 -8.45 -18.27
N ASN A 53 8.38 -9.68 -17.87
CA ASN A 53 7.03 -10.21 -17.80
C ASN A 53 6.52 -10.03 -16.37
N GLY A 54 5.56 -9.12 -16.17
CA GLY A 54 5.15 -8.75 -14.82
C GLY A 54 4.59 -7.35 -14.70
N GLU A 55 4.47 -6.89 -13.46
CA GLU A 55 4.08 -5.53 -13.07
C GLU A 55 4.78 -5.17 -11.76
N ILE A 56 5.41 -4.00 -11.69
CA ILE A 56 6.04 -3.51 -10.45
C ILE A 56 5.01 -2.71 -9.64
N ASN A 57 4.44 -3.31 -8.61
CA ASN A 57 3.36 -2.72 -7.81
C ASN A 57 3.83 -1.61 -6.84
N THR A 58 5.14 -1.49 -6.65
CA THR A 58 5.79 -0.46 -5.83
C THR A 58 6.31 0.73 -6.63
N ILE A 59 6.06 0.77 -7.95
CA ILE A 59 6.71 1.69 -8.89
C ILE A 59 6.62 3.18 -8.51
N ARG A 60 5.51 3.61 -7.90
CA ARG A 60 5.34 5.01 -7.45
C ARG A 60 6.38 5.39 -6.39
N SER A 61 6.52 4.53 -5.38
CA SER A 61 7.51 4.70 -4.32
C SER A 61 8.93 4.64 -4.88
N ASN A 62 9.22 3.63 -5.71
CA ASN A 62 10.54 3.45 -6.32
C ASN A 62 10.98 4.67 -7.12
N ARG A 63 10.07 5.26 -7.92
CA ARG A 63 10.34 6.50 -8.66
C ARG A 63 10.59 7.69 -7.75
N ALA A 64 9.80 7.84 -6.68
CA ALA A 64 9.98 8.92 -5.73
C ALA A 64 11.34 8.82 -5.03
N TRP A 65 11.71 7.62 -4.56
CA TRP A 65 12.99 7.40 -3.90
C TRP A 65 14.19 7.53 -4.86
N MET A 66 14.08 7.05 -6.10
CA MET A 66 15.11 7.30 -7.11
C MET A 66 15.32 8.79 -7.37
N ARG A 67 14.24 9.58 -7.43
CA ARG A 67 14.33 11.04 -7.55
C ARG A 67 15.04 11.68 -6.36
N THR A 68 14.79 11.22 -5.13
CA THR A 68 15.51 11.74 -3.95
C THR A 68 17.01 11.41 -3.95
N ARG A 69 17.42 10.36 -4.68
CA ARG A 69 18.83 9.93 -4.81
C ARG A 69 19.58 10.65 -5.93
N GLU A 70 18.89 11.43 -6.76
CA GLU A 70 19.52 12.25 -7.81
C GLU A 70 20.32 13.42 -7.22
N VAL A 71 20.13 13.71 -5.94
CA VAL A 71 20.82 14.78 -5.22
C VAL A 71 22.16 14.23 -4.73
N ASN A 72 23.26 14.82 -5.22
CA ASN A 72 24.63 14.37 -4.97
C ASN A 72 24.87 12.90 -5.38
N PRO A 73 24.77 12.55 -6.67
CA PRO A 73 24.87 11.18 -7.16
C PRO A 73 26.32 10.69 -7.17
N ALA A 74 27.00 10.66 -6.01
CA ALA A 74 28.41 10.29 -5.94
C ALA A 74 28.66 8.89 -6.52
N SER A 75 29.64 8.75 -7.41
CA SER A 75 30.01 7.47 -7.98
C SER A 75 31.52 7.39 -8.25
N PRO A 76 32.21 6.34 -7.79
CA PRO A 76 33.64 6.14 -8.06
C PRO A 76 33.96 5.94 -9.55
N VAL A 77 33.01 5.39 -10.32
CA VAL A 77 33.19 5.10 -11.76
C VAL A 77 33.06 6.38 -12.60
N TRP A 78 32.10 7.23 -12.27
CA TRP A 78 31.79 8.43 -13.06
C TRP A 78 32.51 9.69 -12.57
N GLY A 79 32.93 9.74 -11.30
CA GLY A 79 33.54 10.91 -10.69
C GLY A 79 32.62 12.13 -10.81
N GLU A 80 33.16 13.27 -11.23
CA GLU A 80 32.40 14.52 -11.43
C GLU A 80 31.29 14.41 -12.49
N ARG A 81 31.35 13.41 -13.39
CA ARG A 81 30.35 13.21 -14.44
C ARG A 81 29.08 12.54 -13.95
N SER A 82 28.99 12.17 -12.67
CA SER A 82 27.80 11.52 -12.15
C SER A 82 26.56 12.42 -12.18
N GLU A 83 26.75 13.74 -12.14
CA GLU A 83 25.70 14.74 -12.39
C GLU A 83 25.09 14.63 -13.81
N GLU A 84 25.84 14.11 -14.80
CA GLU A 84 25.33 13.88 -16.16
C GLU A 84 24.32 12.71 -16.23
N LEU A 85 24.24 11.89 -15.18
CA LEU A 85 23.33 10.74 -15.10
C LEU A 85 21.91 11.13 -14.67
N VAL A 86 21.71 12.36 -14.20
CA VAL A 86 20.41 12.86 -13.73
C VAL A 86 19.58 13.36 -14.92
N PRO A 87 18.28 12.99 -15.04
CA PRO A 87 17.54 12.12 -14.13
C PRO A 87 17.88 10.64 -14.30
N PHE A 88 17.94 9.91 -13.19
CA PHE A 88 18.24 8.48 -13.17
C PHE A 88 17.19 7.65 -13.89
N LEU A 89 15.93 8.06 -13.79
CA LEU A 89 14.80 7.45 -14.47
C LEU A 89 14.24 8.42 -15.49
N GLN A 90 14.06 7.97 -16.73
CA GLN A 90 13.41 8.79 -17.74
C GLN A 90 11.91 9.00 -17.41
N GLY A 91 11.41 10.21 -17.69
CA GLY A 91 9.99 10.53 -17.55
C GLY A 91 9.10 9.72 -18.50
N GLU A 92 7.82 9.55 -18.13
CA GLU A 92 6.77 8.96 -18.97
C GLU A 92 7.01 7.51 -19.45
N GLN A 93 7.80 6.72 -18.71
CA GLN A 93 8.02 5.31 -19.02
C GLN A 93 7.00 4.36 -18.36
N SER A 94 6.92 3.13 -18.87
CA SER A 94 6.26 2.05 -18.12
C SER A 94 7.09 1.70 -16.88
N ASP A 95 6.48 0.97 -15.96
CA ASP A 95 7.14 0.36 -14.81
C ASP A 95 8.41 -0.42 -15.19
N SER A 96 8.30 -1.31 -16.19
CA SER A 96 9.45 -2.08 -16.71
C SER A 96 10.54 -1.20 -17.33
N GLY A 97 10.19 -0.06 -17.93
CA GLY A 97 11.17 0.87 -18.48
C GLY A 97 11.94 1.60 -17.38
N SER A 98 11.23 2.03 -16.33
CA SER A 98 11.89 2.58 -15.14
C SER A 98 12.81 1.56 -14.48
N LEU A 99 12.42 0.29 -14.43
CA LEU A 99 13.29 -0.78 -13.94
C LEU A 99 14.52 -0.95 -14.85
N ASP A 100 14.36 -0.86 -16.17
CA ASP A 100 15.46 -0.91 -17.14
C ASP A 100 16.47 0.20 -16.93
N ASN A 101 16.00 1.43 -16.69
CA ASN A 101 16.87 2.56 -16.39
C ASN A 101 17.65 2.35 -15.08
N ALA A 102 17.00 1.84 -14.03
CA ALA A 102 17.69 1.51 -12.78
C ALA A 102 18.74 0.41 -12.98
N PHE A 103 18.41 -0.63 -13.76
CA PHE A 103 19.34 -1.70 -14.10
C PHE A 103 20.55 -1.17 -14.89
N GLU A 104 20.29 -0.41 -15.96
CA GLU A 104 21.33 0.17 -16.81
C GLU A 104 22.24 1.10 -15.99
N LEU A 105 21.67 1.97 -15.16
CA LEU A 105 22.41 2.88 -14.29
C LEU A 105 23.38 2.13 -13.37
N LEU A 106 22.90 1.10 -12.67
CA LEU A 106 23.71 0.37 -11.69
C LEU A 106 24.79 -0.49 -12.35
N ILE A 107 24.47 -1.15 -13.48
CA ILE A 107 25.45 -1.94 -14.25
C ILE A 107 26.56 -1.03 -14.78
N ARG A 108 26.18 0.09 -15.41
CA ARG A 108 27.15 1.04 -15.98
C ARG A 108 27.96 1.77 -14.91
N SER A 109 27.47 1.79 -13.66
CA SER A 109 28.19 2.31 -12.50
C SER A 109 29.07 1.27 -11.78
N GLY A 110 29.22 0.07 -12.35
CA GLY A 110 30.25 -0.90 -11.94
C GLY A 110 29.75 -2.16 -11.25
N ARG A 111 28.44 -2.31 -11.03
CA ARG A 111 27.88 -3.55 -10.44
C ARG A 111 27.66 -4.62 -11.50
N SER A 112 27.82 -5.90 -11.12
CA SER A 112 27.47 -7.02 -11.99
C SER A 112 25.94 -7.17 -12.10
N ILE A 113 25.47 -7.83 -13.16
CA ILE A 113 24.04 -7.94 -13.44
C ILE A 113 23.27 -8.70 -12.35
N GLU A 114 23.87 -9.74 -11.78
CA GLU A 114 23.30 -10.49 -10.67
C GLU A 114 23.27 -9.68 -9.37
N HIS A 115 24.27 -8.81 -9.14
CA HIS A 115 24.27 -7.88 -8.00
C HIS A 115 23.10 -6.91 -8.10
N VAL A 116 22.90 -6.32 -9.28
CA VAL A 116 21.78 -5.40 -9.53
C VAL A 116 20.43 -6.10 -9.34
N LYS A 117 20.28 -7.34 -9.83
CA LYS A 117 19.07 -8.13 -9.59
C LYS A 117 18.85 -8.35 -8.10
N GLU A 118 19.84 -8.84 -7.34
CA GLU A 118 19.64 -9.13 -5.92
C GLU A 118 19.50 -7.86 -5.07
N MET A 119 19.98 -6.72 -5.56
CA MET A 119 19.79 -5.44 -4.91
C MET A 119 18.38 -4.87 -5.12
N LEU A 120 17.87 -4.89 -6.37
CA LEU A 120 16.56 -4.30 -6.71
C LEU A 120 15.40 -5.28 -6.51
N LEU A 121 15.59 -6.57 -6.79
CA LEU A 121 14.62 -7.65 -6.60
C LEU A 121 15.23 -8.78 -5.73
N PRO A 122 15.53 -8.49 -4.46
CA PRO A 122 16.10 -9.47 -3.54
C PRO A 122 15.13 -10.63 -3.31
N ALA A 123 15.68 -11.83 -3.08
CA ALA A 123 14.90 -12.93 -2.51
C ALA A 123 14.28 -12.55 -1.13
N ALA A 124 13.32 -13.35 -0.66
CA ALA A 124 12.84 -13.22 0.71
C ALA A 124 13.94 -13.61 1.70
N TRP A 125 14.31 -12.73 2.63
CA TRP A 125 15.49 -12.93 3.48
C TRP A 125 15.26 -12.58 4.95
N GLU A 126 14.39 -11.61 5.23
CA GLU A 126 14.25 -10.99 6.55
C GLU A 126 13.89 -12.02 7.64
N ASN A 127 12.89 -12.86 7.34
CA ASN A 127 12.36 -13.86 8.28
C ASN A 127 12.87 -15.28 8.02
N VAL A 128 13.83 -15.48 7.11
CA VAL A 128 14.37 -16.81 6.76
C VAL A 128 15.40 -17.27 7.78
N ALA A 129 14.99 -18.14 8.71
CA ALA A 129 15.80 -18.49 9.89
C ALA A 129 17.14 -19.18 9.58
N ASP A 130 17.22 -19.94 8.49
CA ASP A 130 18.37 -20.76 8.09
C ASP A 130 19.19 -20.14 6.94
N LEU A 131 19.06 -18.82 6.72
CA LEU A 131 19.86 -18.10 5.72
C LEU A 131 21.32 -18.00 6.16
N ASP A 132 22.24 -18.19 5.20
CA ASP A 132 23.67 -18.00 5.41
C ASP A 132 23.96 -16.57 5.96
N PRO A 133 24.78 -16.42 7.01
CA PRO A 133 25.02 -15.12 7.64
C PRO A 133 25.64 -14.07 6.72
N ASP A 134 26.55 -14.46 5.82
CA ASP A 134 27.20 -13.54 4.88
C ASP A 134 26.18 -13.06 3.84
N LEU A 135 25.31 -13.97 3.38
CA LEU A 135 24.21 -13.63 2.47
C LEU A 135 23.16 -12.73 3.15
N ARG A 136 22.82 -12.99 4.41
CA ARG A 136 21.96 -12.11 5.21
C ARG A 136 22.56 -10.72 5.32
N ALA A 137 23.86 -10.63 5.60
CA ALA A 137 24.56 -9.35 5.69
C ALA A 137 24.57 -8.60 4.34
N PHE A 138 24.74 -9.31 3.22
CA PHE A 138 24.60 -8.73 1.89
C PHE A 138 23.20 -8.12 1.69
N TYR A 139 22.13 -8.86 1.95
CA TYR A 139 20.77 -8.33 1.76
C TYR A 139 20.46 -7.18 2.72
N GLU A 140 20.89 -7.25 3.98
CA GLU A 140 20.69 -6.20 4.96
C GLU A 140 21.39 -4.89 4.56
N TYR A 141 22.64 -4.98 4.11
CA TYR A 141 23.38 -3.83 3.60
C TYR A 141 22.66 -3.16 2.42
N HIS A 142 22.20 -3.96 1.44
CA HIS A 142 21.49 -3.42 0.28
C HIS A 142 20.10 -2.88 0.61
N ALA A 143 19.47 -3.43 1.65
CA ALA A 143 18.23 -2.90 2.22
C ALA A 143 18.42 -1.56 2.94
N PHE A 144 19.64 -1.08 3.18
CA PHE A 144 19.90 0.31 3.58
C PHE A 144 19.81 1.26 2.37
N LEU A 145 20.37 0.84 1.23
CA LEU A 145 20.49 1.65 0.02
C LEU A 145 19.18 1.83 -0.75
N THR A 146 18.46 0.73 -0.97
CA THR A 146 17.26 0.73 -1.82
C THR A 146 16.12 -0.05 -1.20
N GLU A 147 14.91 0.36 -1.54
CA GLU A 147 13.70 -0.44 -1.40
C GLU A 147 13.63 -1.50 -2.51
N PRO A 148 13.04 -2.68 -2.23
CA PRO A 148 12.71 -3.65 -3.26
C PRO A 148 11.72 -3.11 -4.30
N TRP A 149 12.01 -3.38 -5.56
CA TRP A 149 11.09 -3.17 -6.67
C TRP A 149 10.13 -4.36 -6.76
N ASP A 150 9.23 -4.44 -5.77
CA ASP A 150 8.25 -5.52 -5.63
C ASP A 150 7.19 -5.53 -6.74
N GLY A 151 6.63 -6.72 -6.95
CA GLY A 151 5.57 -7.03 -7.89
C GLY A 151 5.85 -8.35 -8.61
N PRO A 152 4.87 -8.96 -9.31
CA PRO A 152 5.15 -10.12 -10.13
C PRO A 152 6.21 -9.80 -11.17
N ALA A 153 7.32 -10.54 -11.20
CA ALA A 153 8.39 -10.31 -12.17
C ALA A 153 9.08 -11.61 -12.57
N ALA A 154 9.07 -11.89 -13.88
CA ALA A 154 10.06 -12.74 -14.52
C ALA A 154 10.85 -11.87 -15.49
N LEU A 155 12.16 -11.74 -15.24
CA LEU A 155 13.04 -10.88 -16.01
C LEU A 155 14.12 -11.69 -16.73
N CYS A 156 14.47 -11.22 -17.93
CA CYS A 156 15.68 -11.59 -18.64
C CYS A 156 16.48 -10.31 -18.88
N ALA A 157 17.73 -10.26 -18.42
CA ALA A 157 18.58 -9.08 -18.52
C ALA A 157 19.96 -9.43 -19.10
N THR A 158 20.64 -8.46 -19.70
CA THR A 158 22.00 -8.61 -20.23
C THR A 158 22.81 -7.32 -20.11
N ASP A 159 24.10 -7.45 -19.79
CA ASP A 159 25.09 -6.36 -19.84
C ASP A 159 25.81 -6.27 -21.20
N GLY A 160 25.43 -7.14 -22.15
CA GLY A 160 26.04 -7.30 -23.47
C GLY A 160 27.05 -8.45 -23.55
N VAL A 161 27.43 -9.06 -22.43
CA VAL A 161 28.33 -10.22 -22.35
C VAL A 161 27.62 -11.40 -21.68
N SER A 162 27.04 -11.17 -20.52
CA SER A 162 26.33 -12.16 -19.71
C SER A 162 24.82 -12.02 -19.87
N LEU A 163 24.09 -13.12 -19.63
CA LEU A 163 22.64 -13.15 -19.59
C LEU A 163 22.15 -13.65 -18.24
N LEU A 164 21.20 -12.92 -17.65
CA LEU A 164 20.57 -13.25 -16.39
C LEU A 164 19.09 -13.51 -16.61
N ALA A 165 18.58 -14.61 -16.08
CA ALA A 165 17.16 -14.79 -15.82
C ALA A 165 16.91 -14.72 -14.31
N GLY A 166 15.88 -14.00 -13.89
CA GLY A 166 15.55 -13.83 -12.47
C GLY A 166 14.05 -13.76 -12.21
N LEU A 167 13.65 -14.13 -11.00
CA LEU A 167 12.28 -13.98 -10.52
C LEU A 167 12.18 -12.98 -9.37
N ASP A 168 10.99 -12.41 -9.21
CA ASP A 168 10.59 -11.70 -8.00
C ASP A 168 10.62 -12.62 -6.78
N ARG A 169 10.62 -12.01 -5.59
CA ARG A 169 10.77 -12.72 -4.31
C ARG A 169 9.71 -13.78 -4.03
N ASN A 170 8.53 -13.67 -4.64
CA ASN A 170 7.40 -14.58 -4.47
C ASN A 170 7.28 -15.59 -5.63
N GLY A 171 8.02 -15.40 -6.72
CA GLY A 171 7.95 -16.26 -7.90
C GLY A 171 6.57 -16.23 -8.57
N LEU A 172 5.95 -15.05 -8.67
CA LEU A 172 4.57 -14.89 -9.14
C LEU A 172 4.44 -15.05 -10.66
N ARG A 173 5.57 -15.13 -11.37
CA ARG A 173 5.64 -15.39 -12.81
C ARG A 173 6.45 -16.66 -13.08
N PRO A 174 6.03 -17.47 -14.08
CA PRO A 174 6.77 -18.66 -14.43
C PRO A 174 8.05 -18.31 -15.22
N ALA A 175 9.14 -19.01 -14.90
CA ALA A 175 10.36 -19.02 -15.70
C ALA A 175 10.93 -20.44 -15.71
N ARG A 176 10.84 -21.10 -16.86
CA ARG A 176 11.37 -22.44 -17.10
C ARG A 176 12.64 -22.35 -17.92
N TRP A 177 13.59 -23.23 -17.63
CA TRP A 177 14.85 -23.30 -18.34
C TRP A 177 15.12 -24.71 -18.86
N THR A 178 15.86 -24.78 -19.96
CA THR A 178 16.26 -26.02 -20.63
C THR A 178 17.69 -25.86 -21.11
N ILE A 179 18.52 -26.85 -20.82
CA ILE A 179 19.92 -26.91 -21.24
C ILE A 179 20.06 -28.05 -22.23
N THR A 180 20.65 -27.75 -23.38
CA THR A 180 21.13 -28.72 -24.37
C THR A 180 22.65 -28.59 -24.50
N PRO A 181 23.34 -29.47 -25.24
CA PRO A 181 24.78 -29.32 -25.49
C PRO A 181 25.17 -28.00 -26.18
N GLU A 182 24.23 -27.35 -26.88
CA GLU A 182 24.47 -26.13 -27.67
C GLU A 182 23.76 -24.89 -27.13
N PHE A 183 22.65 -25.05 -26.40
CA PHE A 183 21.78 -23.92 -26.03
C PHE A 183 21.35 -23.97 -24.56
N LEU A 184 21.30 -22.80 -23.95
CA LEU A 184 20.47 -22.50 -22.80
C LEU A 184 19.23 -21.74 -23.29
N LEU A 185 18.05 -22.27 -22.98
CA LEU A 185 16.76 -21.65 -23.28
C LEU A 185 16.05 -21.33 -21.97
N VAL A 186 15.63 -20.08 -21.78
CA VAL A 186 14.76 -19.66 -20.68
C VAL A 186 13.50 -19.02 -21.26
N ALA A 187 12.33 -19.46 -20.78
CA ALA A 187 11.04 -18.97 -21.27
C ALA A 187 9.95 -19.03 -20.18
N SER A 188 8.87 -18.28 -20.39
CA SER A 188 7.72 -18.28 -19.48
C SER A 188 6.96 -19.61 -19.45
N GLU A 189 7.08 -20.42 -20.52
CA GLU A 189 6.42 -21.72 -20.64
C GLU A 189 7.39 -22.77 -21.19
N ALA A 190 7.04 -24.04 -21.01
CA ALA A 190 7.72 -25.14 -21.69
C ALA A 190 7.00 -25.41 -23.03
N GLY A 191 7.70 -25.96 -24.01
CA GLY A 191 7.17 -26.24 -25.34
C GLY A 191 7.30 -25.07 -26.31
N VAL A 192 8.08 -24.03 -25.97
CA VAL A 192 8.30 -22.88 -26.88
C VAL A 192 9.19 -23.26 -28.05
N SER A 193 10.08 -24.23 -27.86
CA SER A 193 10.87 -24.84 -28.95
C SER A 193 10.94 -26.35 -28.78
N PRO A 194 9.94 -27.11 -29.27
CA PRO A 194 9.90 -28.56 -29.11
C PRO A 194 11.11 -29.29 -29.69
N ALA A 195 11.74 -28.73 -30.74
CA ALA A 195 12.93 -29.30 -31.35
C ALA A 195 14.14 -29.21 -30.39
N LEU A 196 14.42 -28.03 -29.84
CA LEU A 196 15.50 -27.85 -28.87
C LEU A 196 15.24 -28.63 -27.57
N GLU A 197 14.01 -28.58 -27.07
CA GLU A 197 13.62 -29.26 -25.83
C GLU A 197 13.70 -30.79 -25.95
N SER A 198 13.60 -31.36 -27.15
CA SER A 198 13.77 -32.81 -27.36
C SER A 198 15.21 -33.30 -27.17
N GLU A 199 16.19 -32.38 -27.23
CA GLU A 199 17.62 -32.64 -27.03
C GLU A 199 18.11 -32.19 -25.65
N ALA A 200 17.18 -31.85 -24.75
CA ALA A 200 17.48 -31.37 -23.41
C ALA A 200 18.27 -32.41 -22.61
N THR A 201 19.40 -31.99 -22.05
CA THR A 201 20.13 -32.74 -21.02
C THR A 201 19.54 -32.46 -19.65
N GLU A 202 19.10 -31.23 -19.41
CA GLU A 202 18.53 -30.78 -18.14
C GLU A 202 17.38 -29.81 -18.37
N THR A 203 16.38 -29.84 -17.48
CA THR A 203 15.25 -28.91 -17.49
C THR A 203 14.89 -28.54 -16.05
N GLY A 204 14.36 -27.35 -15.86
CA GLY A 204 13.93 -26.90 -14.54
C GLY A 204 13.09 -25.63 -14.56
N GLN A 205 12.82 -25.15 -13.36
CA GLN A 205 12.08 -23.91 -13.11
C GLN A 205 12.84 -23.09 -12.08
N LEU A 206 12.85 -21.77 -12.24
CA LEU A 206 13.42 -20.87 -11.23
C LEU A 206 12.53 -20.86 -9.97
N PRO A 207 13.11 -20.98 -8.76
CA PRO A 207 12.37 -20.80 -7.51
C PRO A 207 12.05 -19.32 -7.26
N PRO A 208 11.14 -18.99 -6.32
CA PRO A 208 10.92 -17.62 -5.85
C PRO A 208 12.23 -16.94 -5.45
N GLY A 209 12.47 -15.72 -5.93
CA GLY A 209 13.72 -14.99 -5.74
C GLY A 209 14.93 -15.59 -6.47
N GLY A 210 14.78 -16.70 -7.17
CA GLY A 210 15.87 -17.40 -7.83
C GLY A 210 16.44 -16.65 -9.03
N ALA A 211 17.69 -16.98 -9.36
CA ALA A 211 18.42 -16.43 -10.49
C ALA A 211 19.24 -17.52 -11.21
N LEU A 212 19.42 -17.33 -12.51
CA LEU A 212 20.28 -18.12 -13.38
C LEU A 212 21.09 -17.17 -14.26
N LEU A 213 22.41 -17.30 -14.22
CA LEU A 213 23.35 -16.51 -15.00
C LEU A 213 24.07 -17.40 -16.01
N PHE A 214 24.15 -16.93 -17.25
CA PHE A 214 25.04 -17.46 -18.28
C PHE A 214 26.13 -16.44 -18.57
N ASP A 215 27.37 -16.82 -18.33
CA ASP A 215 28.54 -16.00 -18.65
C ASP A 215 28.94 -16.25 -20.11
N GLY A 216 28.71 -15.28 -20.99
CA GLY A 216 29.03 -15.42 -22.41
C GLY A 216 30.53 -15.41 -22.73
N ALA A 217 31.39 -15.02 -21.79
CA ALA A 217 32.84 -15.05 -21.97
C ALA A 217 33.42 -16.44 -21.65
N THR A 218 32.90 -17.13 -20.64
CA THR A 218 33.38 -18.47 -20.24
C THR A 218 32.51 -19.62 -20.77
N GLY A 219 31.24 -19.35 -21.08
CA GLY A 219 30.23 -20.35 -21.41
C GLY A 219 29.67 -21.09 -20.19
N GLU A 220 29.94 -20.62 -18.98
CA GLU A 220 29.49 -21.26 -17.74
C GLU A 220 28.08 -20.80 -17.34
N ILE A 221 27.32 -21.73 -16.75
CA ILE A 221 25.99 -21.48 -16.18
C ILE A 221 26.10 -21.56 -14.67
N SER A 222 25.73 -20.48 -13.99
CA SER A 222 25.68 -20.40 -12.53
C SER A 222 24.24 -20.24 -12.05
N PHE A 223 23.91 -20.99 -11.02
CA PHE A 223 22.60 -20.92 -10.35
C PHE A 223 22.71 -20.12 -9.05
N GLU A 224 21.55 -19.71 -8.53
CA GLU A 224 21.36 -18.93 -7.30
C GLU A 224 22.38 -19.23 -6.18
N GLY A 225 22.57 -20.48 -5.79
CA GLY A 225 23.46 -20.81 -4.66
C GLY A 225 24.93 -20.43 -4.86
N GLU A 226 25.43 -20.46 -6.09
CA GLU A 226 26.76 -20.00 -6.45
C GLU A 226 26.82 -18.47 -6.55
N LEU A 227 25.82 -17.87 -7.21
CA LEU A 227 25.70 -16.43 -7.37
C LEU A 227 25.64 -15.71 -6.02
N ASN A 228 24.76 -16.18 -5.13
CA ASN A 228 24.57 -15.62 -3.80
C ASN A 228 25.84 -15.72 -2.96
N ARG A 229 26.58 -16.85 -3.04
CA ARG A 229 27.86 -16.99 -2.32
C ARG A 229 28.91 -16.03 -2.86
N ARG A 230 28.98 -15.86 -4.18
CA ARG A 230 29.90 -14.92 -4.82
C ARG A 230 29.60 -13.49 -4.37
N LEU A 231 28.33 -13.08 -4.38
CA LEU A 231 27.87 -11.76 -3.95
C LEU A 231 28.12 -11.51 -2.46
N ALA A 232 27.73 -12.47 -1.60
CA ALA A 232 27.87 -12.38 -0.15
C ALA A 232 29.32 -12.17 0.33
N THR A 233 30.30 -12.63 -0.46
CA THR A 233 31.72 -12.59 -0.11
C THR A 233 32.53 -11.50 -0.84
N GLN A 234 31.88 -10.63 -1.62
CA GLN A 234 32.58 -9.55 -2.35
C GLN A 234 33.15 -8.49 -1.41
N GLN A 235 32.41 -8.15 -0.35
CA GLN A 235 32.79 -7.14 0.64
C GLN A 235 32.52 -7.68 2.05
N PRO A 236 33.15 -7.11 3.09
CA PRO A 236 32.93 -7.53 4.47
C PRO A 236 31.64 -6.92 5.05
N TYR A 237 30.48 -7.13 4.40
CA TYR A 237 29.20 -6.53 4.78
C TYR A 237 28.84 -6.79 6.25
N GLY A 238 29.07 -8.01 6.73
CA GLY A 238 28.80 -8.38 8.12
C GLY A 238 29.73 -7.70 9.14
N GLU A 239 30.91 -7.22 8.73
CA GLU A 239 31.77 -6.38 9.57
C GLU A 239 31.24 -4.94 9.64
N TRP A 240 30.87 -4.37 8.48
CA TRP A 240 30.29 -3.01 8.40
C TRP A 240 29.01 -2.91 9.24
N ILE A 241 28.06 -3.83 9.06
CA ILE A 241 26.79 -3.83 9.80
C ILE A 241 27.03 -3.94 11.32
N ARG A 242 27.88 -4.87 11.76
CA ARG A 242 28.12 -5.07 13.20
C ARG A 242 28.81 -3.88 13.88
N LYS A 243 29.61 -3.14 13.12
CA LYS A 243 30.36 -2.01 13.63
C LYS A 243 29.49 -0.75 13.67
N ASP A 244 28.73 -0.51 12.61
CA ASP A 244 28.16 0.81 12.35
C ASP A 244 26.64 0.87 12.55
N THR A 245 25.91 -0.25 12.47
CA THR A 245 24.45 -0.28 12.68
C THR A 245 24.08 -0.25 14.16
N ALA A 246 23.24 0.70 14.57
CA ALA A 246 22.63 0.74 15.89
C ALA A 246 21.29 -0.01 15.90
N TYR A 247 21.01 -0.77 16.95
CA TYR A 247 19.75 -1.51 17.11
C TYR A 247 18.97 -0.96 18.30
N ILE A 248 17.73 -0.54 18.05
CA ILE A 248 16.79 -0.06 19.06
C ILE A 248 15.62 -1.05 19.17
N GLN A 249 15.45 -1.56 20.39
CA GLN A 249 14.33 -2.41 20.77
C GLN A 249 14.20 -2.31 22.28
N ASP A 250 13.21 -1.54 22.73
CA ASP A 250 13.01 -1.23 24.14
C ASP A 250 11.55 -1.52 24.55
N PRO A 251 11.31 -2.05 25.76
CA PRO A 251 9.98 -2.52 26.16
C PRO A 251 9.02 -1.35 26.44
N PHE A 252 7.71 -1.65 26.43
CA PHE A 252 6.70 -0.74 26.98
C PHE A 252 6.77 -0.70 28.51
N ASP A 253 6.51 0.47 29.08
CA ASP A 253 6.44 0.68 30.52
C ASP A 253 5.03 0.40 31.05
N LYS A 254 4.90 0.06 32.32
CA LYS A 254 3.62 -0.06 33.04
C LYS A 254 3.17 1.27 33.63
N GLU A 255 4.12 2.15 33.90
CA GLU A 255 3.86 3.45 34.50
C GLU A 255 3.13 4.38 33.52
N SER A 256 2.37 5.33 34.09
CA SER A 256 1.65 6.35 33.33
C SER A 256 2.60 7.36 32.71
N ASP A 257 2.26 7.84 31.51
CA ASP A 257 2.94 8.98 30.91
C ASP A 257 2.37 10.31 31.44
N ASP A 258 3.04 10.87 32.45
CA ASP A 258 2.61 12.11 33.11
C ASP A 258 2.93 13.39 32.31
N ARG A 259 3.49 13.27 31.09
CA ARG A 259 3.86 14.44 30.26
C ARG A 259 2.66 15.17 29.68
N PHE A 260 1.49 14.52 29.62
CA PHE A 260 0.25 15.08 29.10
C PHE A 260 -1.00 14.61 29.87
N ASP A 261 -2.10 15.35 29.72
CA ASP A 261 -3.41 14.94 30.25
C ASP A 261 -4.16 14.13 29.18
N ALA A 262 -4.10 12.80 29.32
CA ALA A 262 -4.69 11.86 28.35
C ALA A 262 -6.20 12.09 28.12
N GLU A 263 -6.95 12.46 29.17
CA GLU A 263 -8.40 12.68 29.05
C GLU A 263 -8.72 13.95 28.26
N ARG A 264 -8.00 15.04 28.51
CA ARG A 264 -8.16 16.28 27.72
C ARG A 264 -7.76 16.08 26.27
N LEU A 265 -6.62 15.44 26.03
CA LEU A 265 -6.15 15.17 24.68
C LEU A 265 -7.06 14.21 23.92
N ALA A 266 -7.64 13.20 24.59
CA ALA A 266 -8.65 12.34 23.98
C ALA A 266 -9.85 13.14 23.44
N ARG A 267 -10.27 14.21 24.13
CA ARG A 267 -11.33 15.11 23.62
C ARG A 267 -10.88 15.92 22.41
N VAL A 268 -9.66 16.48 22.44
CA VAL A 268 -9.10 17.26 21.33
C VAL A 268 -8.90 16.41 20.09
N PHE A 269 -8.33 15.21 20.23
CA PHE A 269 -8.16 14.27 19.12
C PHE A 269 -9.43 13.46 18.82
N ASN A 270 -10.57 13.82 19.42
CA ASN A 270 -11.89 13.25 19.14
C ASN A 270 -11.95 11.71 19.28
N TYR A 271 -11.35 11.15 20.33
CA TYR A 271 -11.57 9.77 20.72
C TYR A 271 -12.99 9.60 21.20
N THR A 272 -13.69 8.63 20.63
CA THR A 272 -15.09 8.35 20.99
C THR A 272 -15.20 7.13 21.87
N SER A 273 -16.25 7.05 22.71
CA SER A 273 -16.52 5.83 23.49
C SER A 273 -16.76 4.61 22.58
N GLU A 274 -17.26 4.84 21.36
CA GLU A 274 -17.45 3.79 20.35
C GLU A 274 -16.12 3.22 19.86
N GLU A 275 -15.18 4.07 19.47
CA GLU A 275 -13.83 3.67 19.04
C GLU A 275 -13.06 2.98 20.17
N ARG A 276 -13.12 3.53 21.39
CA ARG A 276 -12.51 2.90 22.58
C ARG A 276 -12.97 1.46 22.75
N ARG A 277 -14.28 1.22 22.65
CA ARG A 277 -14.88 -0.11 22.85
C ARG A 277 -14.70 -1.05 21.66
N LEU A 278 -14.91 -0.58 20.44
CA LEU A 278 -14.94 -1.45 19.26
C LEU A 278 -13.56 -1.67 18.64
N ILE A 279 -12.63 -0.75 18.85
CA ILE A 279 -11.32 -0.73 18.19
C ILE A 279 -10.22 -0.93 19.24
N LEU A 280 -10.04 0.02 20.16
CA LEU A 280 -8.91 -0.01 21.10
C LEU A 280 -8.97 -1.17 22.08
N GLN A 281 -10.14 -1.44 22.67
CA GLN A 281 -10.33 -2.54 23.62
C GLN A 281 -10.00 -3.90 22.99
N GLU A 282 -10.45 -4.16 21.76
CA GLU A 282 -10.15 -5.40 21.04
C GLU A 282 -8.64 -5.55 20.79
N MET A 283 -7.98 -4.48 20.33
CA MET A 283 -6.54 -4.49 20.10
C MET A 283 -5.74 -4.66 21.40
N ALA A 284 -6.16 -4.02 22.50
CA ALA A 284 -5.54 -4.16 23.82
C ALA A 284 -5.63 -5.60 24.35
N GLU A 285 -6.70 -6.33 24.01
CA GLU A 285 -6.86 -7.76 24.32
C GLU A 285 -6.13 -8.69 23.33
N GLY A 286 -5.39 -8.13 22.35
CA GLY A 286 -4.65 -8.88 21.33
C GLY A 286 -5.56 -9.48 20.25
N ARG A 287 -6.75 -8.91 20.04
CA ARG A 287 -7.71 -9.33 19.02
C ARG A 287 -7.77 -8.31 17.87
N ASP A 288 -8.11 -8.81 16.68
CA ASP A 288 -8.37 -7.96 15.51
C ASP A 288 -9.79 -7.39 15.60
N PRO A 289 -9.99 -6.05 15.51
CA PRO A 289 -11.31 -5.46 15.47
C PRO A 289 -12.08 -5.87 14.20
N ILE A 290 -13.09 -6.73 14.35
CA ILE A 290 -13.90 -7.23 13.22
C ILE A 290 -15.33 -6.68 13.29
N GLY A 291 -15.82 -6.21 12.15
CA GLY A 291 -17.20 -5.75 11.94
C GLY A 291 -17.90 -6.48 10.79
N SER A 292 -19.14 -6.08 10.51
CA SER A 292 -19.93 -6.59 9.38
C SER A 292 -20.84 -5.50 8.83
N MET A 293 -21.49 -5.79 7.69
CA MET A 293 -22.25 -4.84 6.85
C MET A 293 -21.35 -3.82 6.13
N GLY A 294 -21.92 -3.07 5.20
CA GLY A 294 -21.21 -2.03 4.46
C GLY A 294 -21.16 -0.70 5.22
N THR A 295 -20.23 0.17 4.84
CA THR A 295 -20.19 1.56 5.32
C THR A 295 -21.34 2.35 4.70
N ASP A 296 -22.32 2.71 5.52
CA ASP A 296 -23.51 3.46 5.11
C ASP A 296 -23.56 4.87 5.72
N THR A 297 -22.45 5.34 6.28
CA THR A 297 -22.27 6.72 6.73
C THR A 297 -21.88 7.64 5.56
N PRO A 298 -22.07 8.97 5.69
CA PRO A 298 -21.61 9.93 4.70
C PRO A 298 -20.12 9.85 4.41
N LEU A 299 -19.74 10.12 3.15
CA LEU A 299 -18.36 10.43 2.79
C LEU A 299 -17.82 11.55 3.69
N ALA A 300 -16.52 11.55 3.98
CA ALA A 300 -15.94 12.45 4.97
C ALA A 300 -16.28 13.93 4.70
N ALA A 301 -16.17 14.36 3.43
CA ALA A 301 -16.50 15.71 2.98
C ALA A 301 -18.00 16.06 3.03
N LEU A 302 -18.89 15.07 3.14
CA LEU A 302 -20.34 15.25 3.24
C LEU A 302 -20.87 15.04 4.66
N SER A 303 -20.02 14.60 5.58
CA SER A 303 -20.42 14.41 6.98
C SER A 303 -20.64 15.75 7.65
N LYS A 304 -21.68 15.82 8.49
CA LYS A 304 -21.92 16.95 9.40
C LYS A 304 -21.13 16.83 10.70
N ARG A 305 -20.43 15.72 10.90
CA ARG A 305 -19.55 15.45 12.03
C ARG A 305 -18.11 15.73 11.64
N HIS A 306 -17.31 16.04 12.64
CA HIS A 306 -15.87 16.16 12.47
C HIS A 306 -15.29 14.79 12.10
N ARG A 307 -14.63 14.72 10.95
CA ARG A 307 -13.94 13.54 10.46
C ARG A 307 -12.44 13.73 10.57
N ARG A 308 -11.76 12.66 10.97
CA ARG A 308 -10.30 12.62 11.01
C ARG A 308 -9.78 12.71 9.57
N LEU A 309 -8.65 13.40 9.36
CA LEU A 309 -8.09 13.60 8.02
C LEU A 309 -7.84 12.28 7.25
N PRO A 310 -7.40 11.16 7.88
CA PRO A 310 -7.30 9.87 7.21
C PRO A 310 -8.60 9.39 6.54
N HIS A 311 -9.79 9.77 7.02
CA HIS A 311 -11.07 9.33 6.43
C HIS A 311 -11.33 9.87 5.01
N TYR A 312 -10.55 10.84 4.54
CA TYR A 312 -10.58 11.34 3.17
C TYR A 312 -9.77 10.47 2.19
N PHE A 313 -9.00 9.50 2.69
CA PHE A 313 -8.09 8.67 1.92
C PHE A 313 -8.65 7.24 1.83
N GLN A 314 -8.88 6.76 0.61
CA GLN A 314 -9.31 5.40 0.34
C GLN A 314 -8.10 4.56 -0.06
N GLN A 315 -7.88 3.44 0.63
CA GLN A 315 -6.78 2.52 0.30
C GLN A 315 -6.97 1.97 -1.10
N LEU A 316 -5.95 2.10 -1.95
CA LEU A 316 -5.91 1.40 -3.23
C LEU A 316 -5.63 -0.09 -2.99
N PHE A 317 -6.13 -0.93 -3.90
CA PHE A 317 -5.89 -2.37 -3.86
C PHE A 317 -5.75 -2.92 -5.28
N ALA A 318 -4.99 -4.01 -5.40
CA ALA A 318 -4.72 -4.64 -6.67
C ALA A 318 -5.94 -5.43 -7.16
N GLN A 319 -6.23 -5.33 -8.45
CA GLN A 319 -7.26 -6.10 -9.12
C GLN A 319 -6.79 -6.49 -10.51
N VAL A 320 -6.78 -7.80 -10.80
CA VAL A 320 -6.43 -8.41 -12.09
C VAL A 320 -4.96 -8.25 -12.50
N THR A 321 -4.42 -7.03 -12.50
CA THR A 321 -3.10 -6.71 -13.05
C THR A 321 -1.97 -7.37 -12.25
N ASN A 322 -2.09 -7.34 -10.92
CA ASN A 322 -1.25 -8.07 -9.98
C ASN A 322 -2.09 -8.70 -8.86
N PRO A 323 -1.63 -9.81 -8.24
CA PRO A 323 -2.35 -10.44 -7.15
C PRO A 323 -2.07 -9.73 -5.80
N PRO A 324 -3.06 -9.66 -4.89
CA PRO A 324 -2.78 -9.40 -3.49
C PRO A 324 -2.08 -10.59 -2.83
N MET A 325 -1.47 -10.37 -1.67
CA MET A 325 -0.74 -11.38 -0.89
C MET A 325 -1.51 -11.79 0.37
N ASP A 326 -1.23 -12.98 0.91
CA ASP A 326 -1.80 -13.45 2.17
C ASP A 326 -0.90 -13.06 3.36
N PRO A 327 -1.26 -12.04 4.17
CA PRO A 327 -0.41 -11.54 5.25
C PRO A 327 -0.29 -12.49 6.44
N ILE A 328 -1.06 -13.58 6.45
CA ILE A 328 -1.07 -14.60 7.50
C ILE A 328 -0.26 -15.81 7.04
N ARG A 329 -0.61 -16.38 5.87
CA ARG A 329 0.01 -17.61 5.36
C ARG A 329 1.37 -17.37 4.71
N GLU A 330 1.56 -16.19 4.13
CA GLU A 330 2.79 -15.79 3.42
C GLU A 330 3.58 -14.74 4.22
N LYS A 331 3.34 -14.65 5.54
CA LYS A 331 4.02 -13.69 6.42
C LYS A 331 5.55 -13.73 6.33
N LEU A 332 6.14 -14.88 6.00
CA LEU A 332 7.59 -15.07 5.85
C LEU A 332 8.20 -14.07 4.85
N VAL A 333 7.49 -13.77 3.77
CA VAL A 333 7.96 -12.84 2.73
C VAL A 333 7.63 -11.38 3.06
N MET A 334 7.05 -11.07 4.22
CA MET A 334 6.67 -9.69 4.58
C MET A 334 7.55 -9.14 5.69
N SER A 335 7.84 -7.83 5.64
CA SER A 335 8.69 -7.18 6.64
C SER A 335 8.22 -5.78 6.99
N LEU A 336 8.25 -5.49 8.30
CA LEU A 336 8.05 -4.16 8.87
C LEU A 336 9.36 -3.55 9.42
N ARG A 337 10.51 -4.23 9.21
CA ARG A 337 11.82 -3.69 9.61
C ARG A 337 12.02 -2.32 8.96
N THR A 338 12.51 -1.38 9.75
CA THR A 338 12.71 0.00 9.32
C THR A 338 14.12 0.43 9.65
N PHE A 339 14.74 1.14 8.72
CA PHE A 339 16.06 1.73 8.87
C PHE A 339 15.95 3.25 8.86
N LEU A 340 16.53 3.88 9.88
CA LEU A 340 16.56 5.33 10.06
C LEU A 340 17.97 5.89 9.83
N GLY A 341 18.03 7.19 9.55
CA GLY A 341 19.26 7.92 9.22
C GLY A 341 19.39 8.26 7.73
N ALA A 342 20.40 9.08 7.41
CA ALA A 342 20.71 9.54 6.05
C ALA A 342 21.09 8.38 5.13
N ASN A 343 20.60 8.33 3.89
CA ASN A 343 21.06 7.35 2.91
C ASN A 343 22.22 7.94 2.10
N GLY A 344 23.26 7.17 1.85
CA GLY A 344 24.29 7.56 0.91
C GLY A 344 23.89 7.30 -0.54
N SER A 345 24.88 7.44 -1.45
CA SER A 345 24.66 7.21 -2.87
C SER A 345 24.38 5.74 -3.17
N ILE A 346 23.33 5.48 -3.94
CA ILE A 346 23.02 4.14 -4.44
C ILE A 346 24.11 3.61 -5.39
N LEU A 347 24.97 4.47 -5.92
CA LEU A 347 26.06 4.12 -6.86
C LEU A 347 27.39 3.79 -6.15
N GLU A 348 27.41 3.83 -4.82
CA GLU A 348 28.57 3.52 -4.00
C GLU A 348 28.38 2.23 -3.20
N GLU A 349 29.51 1.66 -2.81
CA GLU A 349 29.59 0.50 -1.92
C GLU A 349 30.74 0.73 -0.93
N ASN A 350 30.40 1.23 0.26
CA ASN A 350 31.33 1.54 1.33
C ASN A 350 30.71 1.30 2.72
N GLU A 351 31.56 1.31 3.73
CA GLU A 351 31.21 1.06 5.13
C GLU A 351 30.18 2.07 5.67
N GLN A 352 30.29 3.34 5.29
CA GLN A 352 29.41 4.43 5.76
C GLN A 352 27.94 4.22 5.41
N GLN A 353 27.61 3.40 4.41
CA GLN A 353 26.22 3.06 4.11
C GLN A 353 25.53 2.26 5.24
N ALA A 354 26.32 1.65 6.13
CA ALA A 354 25.86 0.93 7.31
C ALA A 354 25.61 1.85 8.53
N ASP A 355 25.84 3.17 8.44
CA ASP A 355 25.49 4.15 9.47
C ASP A 355 23.97 4.31 9.57
N LYS A 356 23.30 3.30 10.15
CA LYS A 356 21.85 3.19 10.25
C LYS A 356 21.41 2.84 11.66
N ILE A 357 20.19 3.28 11.98
CA ILE A 357 19.45 2.75 13.14
C ILE A 357 18.39 1.78 12.63
N GLU A 358 18.44 0.55 13.09
CA GLU A 358 17.39 -0.42 12.86
C GLU A 358 16.38 -0.42 14.00
N ILE A 359 15.10 -0.37 13.62
CA ILE A 359 13.96 -0.68 14.48
C ILE A 359 13.17 -1.86 13.90
N SER A 360 12.72 -2.74 14.80
CA SER A 360 11.95 -3.94 14.44
C SER A 360 10.49 -3.63 14.04
N SER A 361 10.01 -2.44 14.40
CA SER A 361 8.63 -2.00 14.26
C SER A 361 8.60 -0.53 13.87
N PRO A 362 7.72 -0.10 12.95
CA PRO A 362 7.50 1.33 12.72
C PRO A 362 6.70 1.99 13.85
N ILE A 363 6.14 1.21 14.78
CA ILE A 363 5.40 1.71 15.94
C ILE A 363 6.36 1.67 17.13
N LEU A 364 6.66 2.85 17.66
CA LEU A 364 7.64 3.07 18.72
C LEU A 364 6.98 3.09 20.10
N SER A 365 7.62 2.47 21.08
CA SER A 365 7.36 2.76 22.50
C SER A 365 7.96 4.12 22.89
N LEU A 366 7.59 4.63 24.06
CA LEU A 366 8.20 5.84 24.61
C LEU A 366 9.71 5.67 24.82
N ALA A 367 10.14 4.54 25.37
CA ALA A 367 11.56 4.25 25.59
C ALA A 367 12.36 4.22 24.28
N GLU A 368 11.78 3.63 23.22
CA GLU A 368 12.40 3.64 21.88
C GLU A 368 12.50 5.06 21.31
N LEU A 369 11.47 5.89 21.48
CA LEU A 369 11.48 7.29 21.08
C LEU A 369 12.54 8.10 21.84
N GLU A 370 12.59 8.00 23.16
CA GLU A 370 13.57 8.73 23.98
C GLU A 370 15.00 8.36 23.60
N ARG A 371 15.24 7.08 23.29
CA ARG A 371 16.53 6.60 22.83
C ARG A 371 16.91 7.12 21.44
N LEU A 372 15.95 7.31 20.54
CA LEU A 372 16.17 7.97 19.25
C LEU A 372 16.51 9.46 19.44
N GLU A 373 15.81 10.15 20.34
CA GLU A 373 16.02 11.59 20.57
C GLU A 373 17.32 11.91 21.30
N HIS A 374 17.78 11.03 22.19
CA HIS A 374 18.93 11.26 23.07
C HIS A 374 20.09 10.29 22.81
N MET A 375 20.21 9.81 21.57
CA MET A 375 21.29 8.88 21.21
C MET A 375 22.67 9.54 21.39
N ASP A 376 23.56 8.89 22.15
CA ASP A 376 24.96 9.31 22.35
C ASP A 376 25.84 8.81 21.20
N ASP A 377 25.51 9.24 19.98
CA ASP A 377 26.23 8.90 18.75
C ASP A 377 26.14 10.07 17.76
N ASP A 378 27.27 10.74 17.53
CA ASP A 378 27.36 11.94 16.68
C ASP A 378 26.92 11.71 15.22
N ARG A 379 26.79 10.45 14.78
CA ARG A 379 26.26 10.09 13.44
C ARG A 379 24.75 10.29 13.34
N PHE A 380 24.04 10.25 14.48
CA PHE A 380 22.59 10.30 14.54
C PHE A 380 22.14 11.54 15.28
N ILE A 381 21.89 12.61 14.52
CA ILE A 381 21.43 13.88 15.07
C ILE A 381 19.92 13.95 14.96
N SER A 382 19.26 14.09 16.11
CA SER A 382 17.82 14.24 16.21
C SER A 382 17.42 15.72 16.33
N GLY A 383 16.38 16.09 15.60
CA GLY A 383 15.76 17.42 15.65
C GLY A 383 14.25 17.28 15.78
N ARG A 384 13.59 18.20 16.50
CA ARG A 384 12.16 18.11 16.81
C ARG A 384 11.42 19.37 16.39
N LEU A 385 10.34 19.16 15.65
CA LEU A 385 9.43 20.17 15.15
C LEU A 385 8.09 20.08 15.87
N ASP A 386 7.63 21.21 16.39
CA ASP A 386 6.35 21.32 17.08
C ASP A 386 5.22 21.59 16.09
N ALA A 387 4.35 20.61 15.86
CA ALA A 387 3.18 20.68 14.98
C ALA A 387 1.95 21.28 15.66
N THR A 388 2.15 22.33 16.46
CA THR A 388 1.06 23.08 17.11
C THR A 388 1.13 24.56 16.78
N PHE A 389 -0.02 25.24 16.84
CA PHE A 389 -0.14 26.67 16.55
C PHE A 389 -1.04 27.36 17.57
N THR A 390 -0.90 28.67 17.73
CA THR A 390 -1.71 29.45 18.67
C THR A 390 -3.18 29.46 18.24
N ALA A 391 -4.08 28.95 19.08
CA ALA A 391 -5.49 28.81 18.73
C ALA A 391 -6.18 30.17 18.44
N SER A 392 -5.74 31.24 19.10
CA SER A 392 -6.29 32.59 18.88
C SER A 392 -5.97 33.19 17.50
N ASP A 393 -4.97 32.65 16.79
CA ASP A 393 -4.58 33.11 15.45
C ASP A 393 -5.49 32.52 14.36
N GLY A 394 -6.41 31.62 14.76
CA GLY A 394 -7.43 31.07 13.89
C GLY A 394 -6.86 30.28 12.71
N VAL A 395 -7.58 30.32 11.60
CA VAL A 395 -7.23 29.58 10.37
C VAL A 395 -5.87 30.00 9.81
N ASP A 396 -5.56 31.30 9.83
CA ASP A 396 -4.29 31.84 9.35
C ASP A 396 -3.10 31.32 10.17
N GLY A 397 -3.28 31.10 11.48
CA GLY A 397 -2.27 30.51 12.35
C GLY A 397 -1.83 29.11 11.90
N MET A 398 -2.77 28.26 11.49
CA MET A 398 -2.45 26.91 10.98
C MET A 398 -1.72 26.98 9.63
N ARG A 399 -2.17 27.87 8.73
CA ARG A 399 -1.53 28.11 7.43
C ARG A 399 -0.08 28.54 7.60
N GLN A 400 0.16 29.50 8.49
CA GLN A 400 1.50 29.99 8.80
C GLN A 400 2.35 28.87 9.41
N ARG A 401 1.82 28.11 10.39
CA ARG A 401 2.58 27.04 11.02
C ARG A 401 3.01 25.94 10.05
N LEU A 402 2.17 25.59 9.08
CA LEU A 402 2.54 24.62 8.03
C LEU A 402 3.72 25.10 7.19
N ALA A 403 3.77 26.39 6.84
CA ALA A 403 4.91 26.97 6.12
C ALA A 403 6.18 26.99 6.99
N GLU A 404 6.05 27.40 8.25
CA GLU A 404 7.17 27.41 9.21
C GLU A 404 7.74 26.01 9.45
N LEU A 405 6.89 24.98 9.59
CA LEU A 405 7.33 23.59 9.74
C LEU A 405 8.18 23.13 8.54
N ALA A 406 7.82 23.52 7.32
CA ALA A 406 8.57 23.19 6.13
C ALA A 406 9.95 23.88 6.10
N ASP A 407 9.99 25.17 6.43
CA ASP A 407 11.23 25.96 6.50
C ASP A 407 12.15 25.48 7.65
N GLU A 408 11.60 25.18 8.82
CA GLU A 408 12.33 24.62 9.96
C GLU A 408 12.90 23.24 9.62
N ALA A 409 12.12 22.37 8.97
CA ALA A 409 12.61 21.07 8.51
C ALA A 409 13.78 21.21 7.53
N GLU A 410 13.70 22.13 6.57
CA GLU A 410 14.80 22.41 5.64
C GLU A 410 16.05 22.87 6.39
N ALA A 411 15.92 23.78 7.35
CA ALA A 411 17.04 24.29 8.14
C ALA A 411 17.66 23.22 9.05
N GLU A 412 16.85 22.43 9.74
CA GLU A 412 17.33 21.33 10.60
C GLU A 412 18.12 20.29 9.79
N VAL A 413 17.61 19.87 8.64
CA VAL A 413 18.30 18.87 7.81
C VAL A 413 19.53 19.46 7.14
N ARG A 414 19.42 20.62 6.49
CA ARG A 414 20.53 21.19 5.71
C ARG A 414 21.64 21.79 6.58
N ASP A 415 21.28 22.58 7.57
CA ASP A 415 22.26 23.40 8.30
C ASP A 415 22.81 22.67 9.53
N ARG A 416 21.98 21.84 10.18
CA ARG A 416 22.37 21.08 11.38
C ARG A 416 22.68 19.62 11.11
N GLY A 417 22.39 19.09 9.93
CA GLY A 417 22.62 17.69 9.57
C GLY A 417 21.71 16.72 10.33
N VAL A 418 20.49 17.13 10.67
CA VAL A 418 19.52 16.29 11.38
C VAL A 418 19.14 15.08 10.52
N SER A 419 19.58 13.90 10.94
CA SER A 419 19.31 12.62 10.27
C SER A 419 18.04 11.94 10.78
N ILE A 420 17.48 12.41 11.91
CA ILE A 420 16.21 11.97 12.48
C ILE A 420 15.36 13.19 12.83
N LEU A 421 14.37 13.49 11.98
CA LEU A 421 13.47 14.61 12.17
C LEU A 421 12.16 14.14 12.82
N VAL A 422 11.89 14.58 14.04
CA VAL A 422 10.67 14.30 14.79
C VAL A 422 9.65 15.40 14.53
N ILE A 423 8.44 15.05 14.07
CA ILE A 423 7.30 15.96 13.97
C ILE A 423 6.30 15.56 15.05
N SER A 424 5.93 16.50 15.93
CA SER A 424 5.13 16.16 17.11
C SER A 424 4.02 17.14 17.45
N ASP A 425 2.87 16.61 17.88
CA ASP A 425 1.76 17.38 18.47
C ASP A 425 1.68 17.31 20.02
N GLU A 426 2.72 16.82 20.71
CA GLU A 426 2.74 16.80 22.19
C GLU A 426 2.68 18.22 22.80
N GLY A 427 2.94 19.27 22.02
CA GLY A 427 2.84 20.68 22.43
C GLY A 427 1.41 21.22 22.61
N VAL A 428 0.38 20.39 22.44
CA VAL A 428 -1.02 20.80 22.59
C VAL A 428 -1.31 21.20 24.03
N THR A 429 -1.87 22.40 24.18
CA THR A 429 -2.24 23.00 25.47
C THR A 429 -3.59 23.69 25.34
N GLU A 430 -4.04 24.40 26.38
CA GLU A 430 -5.27 25.20 26.30
C GLU A 430 -5.16 26.33 25.26
N GLU A 431 -3.96 26.86 25.02
CA GLU A 431 -3.71 27.95 24.06
C GLU A 431 -3.18 27.49 22.70
N ARG A 432 -2.60 26.28 22.62
CA ARG A 432 -1.99 25.73 21.40
C ARG A 432 -2.82 24.59 20.82
N ALA A 433 -3.35 24.79 19.62
CA ALA A 433 -4.10 23.80 18.86
C ALA A 433 -3.18 22.91 18.01
N PRO A 434 -3.52 21.63 17.79
CA PRO A 434 -2.76 20.75 16.91
C PRO A 434 -2.98 21.10 15.45
N VAL A 435 -1.91 21.07 14.66
CA VAL A 435 -2.01 20.87 13.20
C VAL A 435 -2.31 19.39 12.97
N PRO A 436 -3.31 19.01 12.15
CA PRO A 436 -3.56 17.60 11.84
C PRO A 436 -2.29 16.90 11.38
N ILE A 437 -1.87 15.86 12.10
CA ILE A 437 -0.48 15.40 12.01
C ILE A 437 -0.14 14.85 10.61
N LEU A 438 -1.12 14.25 9.94
CA LEU A 438 -0.96 13.76 8.58
C LEU A 438 -0.69 14.90 7.59
N LEU A 439 -1.28 16.07 7.81
CA LEU A 439 -1.06 17.26 7.00
C LEU A 439 0.32 17.86 7.26
N ALA A 440 0.72 17.97 8.52
CA ALA A 440 2.05 18.44 8.92
C ALA A 440 3.16 17.57 8.32
N LEU A 441 3.02 16.23 8.46
CA LEU A 441 3.92 15.26 7.85
C LEU A 441 3.99 15.42 6.34
N GLY A 442 2.84 15.47 5.66
CA GLY A 442 2.79 15.55 4.21
C GLY A 442 3.46 16.82 3.67
N ALA A 443 3.20 17.98 4.30
CA ALA A 443 3.82 19.25 3.94
C ALA A 443 5.35 19.21 4.10
N VAL A 444 5.85 18.75 5.25
CA VAL A 444 7.28 18.60 5.51
C VAL A 444 7.92 17.61 4.53
N ASN A 445 7.30 16.45 4.31
CA ASN A 445 7.83 15.42 3.43
C ASN A 445 7.92 15.90 1.98
N GLN A 446 6.88 16.57 1.46
CA GLN A 446 6.90 17.15 0.10
C GLN A 446 7.98 18.21 -0.03
N HIS A 447 8.09 19.13 0.93
CA HIS A 447 9.11 20.18 0.92
C HIS A 447 10.53 19.59 0.91
N LEU A 448 10.82 18.61 1.79
CA LEU A 448 12.12 17.94 1.81
C LEU A 448 12.42 17.20 0.49
N ILE A 449 11.42 16.62 -0.18
CA ILE A 449 11.60 16.01 -1.51
C ILE A 449 11.95 17.07 -2.54
N GLU A 450 11.22 18.20 -2.58
CA GLU A 450 11.46 19.29 -3.52
C GLU A 450 12.84 19.94 -3.35
N LYS A 451 13.31 20.05 -2.11
CA LYS A 451 14.63 20.57 -1.78
C LYS A 451 15.76 19.56 -1.93
N GLY A 452 15.43 18.30 -2.21
CA GLY A 452 16.41 17.23 -2.33
C GLY A 452 17.01 16.75 -1.02
N LEU A 453 16.37 17.07 0.11
CA LEU A 453 16.86 16.77 1.47
C LEU A 453 16.21 15.52 2.08
N ARG A 454 15.16 14.97 1.45
CA ARG A 454 14.43 13.81 2.00
C ARG A 454 15.31 12.56 2.14
N ASN A 455 16.37 12.43 1.35
CA ASN A 455 17.31 11.31 1.44
C ASN A 455 18.24 11.40 2.65
N ASP A 456 18.42 12.61 3.20
CA ASP A 456 19.38 12.90 4.28
C ASP A 456 18.78 12.72 5.67
N SER A 457 17.45 12.55 5.77
CA SER A 457 16.77 12.47 7.06
C SER A 457 15.61 11.47 7.06
N SER A 458 15.43 10.79 8.18
CA SER A 458 14.23 9.99 8.45
C SER A 458 13.23 10.80 9.25
N VAL A 459 11.95 10.74 8.88
CA VAL A 459 10.89 11.49 9.56
C VAL A 459 10.15 10.58 10.53
N VAL A 460 10.15 10.92 11.82
CA VAL A 460 9.42 10.22 12.89
C VAL A 460 8.22 11.08 13.30
N VAL A 461 7.06 10.46 13.47
CA VAL A 461 5.83 11.15 13.89
C VAL A 461 5.51 10.79 15.33
N VAL A 462 5.29 11.78 16.19
CA VAL A 462 4.86 11.58 17.59
C VAL A 462 3.52 12.27 17.77
N SER A 463 2.44 11.49 17.83
CA SER A 463 1.10 12.07 17.76
C SER A 463 0.04 11.37 18.59
N GLY A 464 -0.88 12.18 19.11
CA GLY A 464 -2.09 11.72 19.78
C GLY A 464 -3.25 11.38 18.83
N GLU A 465 -3.15 11.67 17.53
CA GLU A 465 -4.19 11.34 16.55
C GLU A 465 -4.29 9.86 16.12
N PRO A 466 -3.18 9.18 15.74
CA PRO A 466 -3.23 7.85 15.14
C PRO A 466 -3.64 6.79 16.17
N ARG A 467 -4.66 6.01 15.83
CA ARG A 467 -5.24 5.01 16.73
C ARG A 467 -5.69 3.72 16.07
N ASP A 468 -5.65 3.66 14.74
CA ASP A 468 -5.97 2.46 13.96
C ASP A 468 -4.96 2.23 12.82
N ALA A 469 -5.03 1.06 12.20
CA ALA A 469 -4.09 0.67 11.14
C ALA A 469 -4.20 1.55 9.88
N HIS A 470 -5.36 2.18 9.63
CA HIS A 470 -5.55 3.06 8.48
C HIS A 470 -4.84 4.39 8.69
N ASP A 471 -4.89 4.96 9.90
CA ASP A 471 -4.12 6.17 10.25
C ASP A 471 -2.62 5.95 10.04
N LEU A 472 -2.09 4.83 10.55
CA LEU A 472 -0.67 4.50 10.40
C LEU A 472 -0.30 4.30 8.92
N ALA A 473 -1.15 3.61 8.16
CA ALA A 473 -0.92 3.39 6.74
C ALA A 473 -0.89 4.70 5.96
N CYS A 474 -1.73 5.69 6.32
CA CYS A 474 -1.67 7.02 5.73
C CYS A 474 -0.33 7.69 6.07
N LEU A 475 0.02 7.77 7.36
CA LEU A 475 1.28 8.40 7.80
C LEU A 475 2.51 7.78 7.11
N ILE A 476 2.63 6.45 7.09
CA ILE A 476 3.74 5.78 6.40
C ILE A 476 3.67 6.02 4.89
N GLY A 477 2.49 5.89 4.28
CA GLY A 477 2.29 6.09 2.84
C GLY A 477 2.66 7.50 2.36
N PHE A 478 2.61 8.50 3.25
CA PHE A 478 2.99 9.89 2.99
C PHE A 478 4.36 10.29 3.57
N GLY A 479 5.14 9.34 4.10
CA GLY A 479 6.57 9.52 4.31
C GLY A 479 7.08 9.32 5.74
N ALA A 480 6.24 8.97 6.72
CA ALA A 480 6.71 8.63 8.05
C ALA A 480 7.57 7.36 8.01
N SER A 481 8.74 7.41 8.63
CA SER A 481 9.61 6.26 8.86
C SER A 481 9.16 5.47 10.09
N ALA A 482 8.80 6.17 11.17
CA ALA A 482 8.31 5.56 12.40
C ALA A 482 7.27 6.47 13.05
N ILE A 483 6.44 5.91 13.91
CA ILE A 483 5.30 6.56 14.53
C ILE A 483 5.24 6.16 16.01
N ASN A 484 5.14 7.13 16.89
CA ASN A 484 4.78 6.94 18.29
C ASN A 484 3.34 7.44 18.49
N PRO A 485 2.34 6.54 18.51
CA PRO A 485 0.95 6.90 18.77
C PRO A 485 0.69 7.05 20.28
N TYR A 486 1.34 8.04 20.91
CA TYR A 486 1.47 8.13 22.37
C TYR A 486 0.12 8.04 23.10
N LEU A 487 -0.93 8.69 22.57
CA LEU A 487 -2.23 8.72 23.22
C LEU A 487 -2.95 7.37 23.12
N ALA A 488 -2.87 6.69 21.97
CA ALA A 488 -3.46 5.36 21.83
C ALA A 488 -2.76 4.34 22.76
N ILE A 489 -1.45 4.46 22.93
CA ILE A 489 -0.63 3.65 23.85
C ILE A 489 -1.09 3.90 25.31
N GLU A 490 -1.22 5.15 25.72
CA GLU A 490 -1.69 5.49 27.06
C GLU A 490 -3.15 5.07 27.30
N GLU A 491 -4.02 5.18 26.31
CA GLU A 491 -5.42 4.76 26.41
C GLU A 491 -5.56 3.25 26.67
N VAL A 492 -4.82 2.41 25.96
CA VAL A 492 -4.87 0.95 26.21
C VAL A 492 -4.20 0.58 27.54
N ARG A 493 -3.18 1.34 27.97
CA ARG A 493 -2.56 1.19 29.30
C ARG A 493 -3.59 1.47 30.40
N ARG A 494 -4.34 2.57 30.30
CA ARG A 494 -5.41 2.95 31.25
C ARG A 494 -6.54 1.93 31.30
N MET A 495 -6.96 1.40 30.15
CA MET A 495 -7.96 0.32 30.09
C MET A 495 -7.52 -0.96 30.82
N ALA A 496 -6.21 -1.24 30.85
CA ALA A 496 -5.67 -2.36 31.60
C ALA A 496 -5.57 -2.05 33.10
N GLU A 497 -5.16 -0.83 33.44
CA GLU A 497 -5.06 -0.36 34.82
C GLU A 497 -6.43 -0.31 35.54
N ASP A 498 -7.48 0.16 34.86
CA ASP A 498 -8.83 0.25 35.42
C ASP A 498 -9.63 -1.07 35.36
N GLY A 499 -9.06 -2.10 34.73
CA GLY A 499 -9.65 -3.43 34.59
C GLY A 499 -10.68 -3.58 33.47
N THR A 500 -10.81 -2.61 32.56
CA THR A 500 -11.62 -2.73 31.34
C THR A 500 -11.14 -3.85 30.43
N VAL A 501 -9.82 -4.10 30.39
CA VAL A 501 -9.21 -5.28 29.74
C VAL A 501 -8.48 -6.14 30.76
N SER A 502 -8.45 -7.46 30.51
CA SER A 502 -7.94 -8.45 31.47
C SER A 502 -6.45 -8.78 31.34
N VAL A 503 -5.63 -7.82 30.88
CA VAL A 503 -4.18 -8.00 30.65
C VAL A 503 -3.36 -6.97 31.43
N ASP A 504 -2.05 -7.20 31.57
CA ASP A 504 -1.14 -6.24 32.20
C ASP A 504 -0.95 -4.98 31.33
N PRO A 505 -0.75 -3.78 31.90
CA PRO A 505 -0.61 -2.54 31.13
C PRO A 505 0.48 -2.56 30.05
N ALA A 506 1.65 -3.15 30.31
CA ALA A 506 2.69 -3.27 29.28
C ALA A 506 2.29 -4.27 28.18
N VAL A 507 1.54 -5.32 28.53
CA VAL A 507 1.00 -6.30 27.59
C VAL A 507 -0.09 -5.68 26.71
N ALA A 508 -0.95 -4.81 27.26
CA ALA A 508 -1.97 -4.10 26.48
C ALA A 508 -1.35 -3.23 25.37
N GLN A 509 -0.28 -2.50 25.70
CA GLN A 509 0.47 -1.67 24.75
C GLN A 509 1.17 -2.52 23.68
N GLU A 510 1.79 -3.64 24.07
CA GLU A 510 2.39 -4.57 23.13
C GLU A 510 1.34 -5.21 22.21
N ASN A 511 0.17 -5.58 22.75
CA ASN A 511 -0.94 -6.10 21.97
C ASN A 511 -1.46 -5.07 20.96
N LEU A 512 -1.57 -3.79 21.36
CA LEU A 512 -1.89 -2.69 20.45
C LEU A 512 -0.85 -2.61 19.31
N ARG A 513 0.44 -2.62 19.64
CA ARG A 513 1.53 -2.62 18.64
C ARG A 513 1.38 -3.79 17.67
N MET A 514 1.18 -5.00 18.17
CA MET A 514 1.02 -6.21 17.36
C MET A 514 -0.23 -6.15 16.45
N ALA A 515 -1.36 -5.67 16.96
CA ALA A 515 -2.59 -5.54 16.19
C ALA A 515 -2.46 -4.51 15.06
N LEU A 516 -1.84 -3.37 15.35
CA LEU A 516 -1.52 -2.34 14.37
C LEU A 516 -0.53 -2.83 13.31
N GLN A 517 0.51 -3.58 13.69
CA GLN A 517 1.42 -4.24 12.75
C GLN A 517 0.70 -5.23 11.83
N ALA A 518 -0.19 -6.07 12.38
CA ALA A 518 -0.99 -6.99 11.59
C ALA A 518 -1.93 -6.25 10.62
N GLY A 519 -2.51 -5.14 11.06
CA GLY A 519 -3.30 -4.24 10.22
C GLY A 519 -2.49 -3.62 9.08
N LEU A 520 -1.26 -3.15 9.34
CA LEU A 520 -0.35 -2.62 8.32
C LEU A 520 0.00 -3.68 7.27
N LEU A 521 0.39 -4.88 7.71
CA LEU A 521 0.66 -6.01 6.81
C LEU A 521 -0.56 -6.31 5.93
N LYS A 522 -1.77 -6.33 6.53
CA LYS A 522 -3.03 -6.53 5.80
C LYS A 522 -3.28 -5.44 4.76
N ILE A 523 -2.96 -4.18 5.05
CA ILE A 523 -3.15 -3.07 4.11
C ILE A 523 -2.15 -3.16 2.96
N MET A 524 -0.86 -3.39 3.25
CA MET A 524 0.18 -3.56 2.24
C MET A 524 -0.12 -4.74 1.30
N SER A 525 -0.60 -5.85 1.86
CA SER A 525 -0.87 -7.06 1.09
C SER A 525 -2.02 -6.89 0.09
N LYS A 526 -2.93 -5.92 0.28
CA LYS A 526 -3.99 -5.59 -0.69
C LYS A 526 -3.43 -5.15 -2.05
N MET A 527 -2.26 -4.52 -2.07
CA MET A 527 -1.55 -4.17 -3.30
C MET A 527 -0.48 -5.20 -3.68
N GLY A 528 -0.30 -6.26 -2.87
CA GLY A 528 0.75 -7.26 -3.04
C GLY A 528 2.15 -6.77 -2.65
N ILE A 529 2.25 -5.75 -1.79
CA ILE A 529 3.53 -5.19 -1.35
C ILE A 529 4.03 -5.96 -0.13
N CYS A 530 5.30 -6.34 -0.15
CA CYS A 530 5.88 -7.21 0.88
C CYS A 530 6.63 -6.44 1.97
N THR A 531 7.23 -5.29 1.64
CA THR A 531 8.12 -4.58 2.54
C THR A 531 7.63 -3.18 2.87
N LEU A 532 7.71 -2.79 4.15
CA LEU A 532 7.29 -1.47 4.60
C LEU A 532 8.09 -0.36 3.93
N LYS A 533 9.38 -0.60 3.69
CA LYS A 533 10.28 0.35 3.00
C LYS A 533 9.72 0.76 1.63
N SER A 534 9.16 -0.18 0.88
CA SER A 534 8.56 0.08 -0.45
C SER A 534 7.17 0.69 -0.35
N TYR A 535 6.43 0.40 0.72
CA TYR A 535 5.13 1.04 0.99
C TYR A 535 5.28 2.51 1.42
N ARG A 536 6.35 2.85 2.14
CA ARG A 536 6.62 4.20 2.64
C ARG A 536 6.81 5.20 1.50
N GLY A 537 6.04 6.29 1.53
CA GLY A 537 6.05 7.32 0.47
C GLY A 537 5.34 6.92 -0.82
N SER A 538 4.69 5.75 -0.88
CA SER A 538 4.02 5.25 -2.09
C SER A 538 2.78 6.03 -2.52
N SER A 539 2.15 6.78 -1.59
CA SER A 539 0.90 7.50 -1.83
C SER A 539 -0.21 6.61 -2.43
N LEU A 540 -0.31 5.34 -2.00
CA LEU A 540 -1.28 4.35 -2.50
C LEU A 540 -2.70 4.55 -1.94
N PHE A 541 -3.17 5.77 -2.08
CA PHE A 541 -4.50 6.21 -1.66
C PHE A 541 -5.16 7.01 -2.77
N GLU A 542 -6.49 6.92 -2.80
CA GLU A 542 -7.32 7.89 -3.52
C GLU A 542 -7.90 8.88 -2.52
N VAL A 543 -7.70 10.17 -2.80
CA VAL A 543 -8.28 11.27 -2.05
C VAL A 543 -9.67 11.59 -2.59
N ILE A 544 -10.66 11.56 -1.70
CA ILE A 544 -12.04 11.91 -2.02
C ILE A 544 -12.48 13.07 -1.15
N GLY A 545 -12.66 14.24 -1.77
CA GLY A 545 -13.29 15.39 -1.11
C GLY A 545 -12.34 16.35 -0.38
N LEU A 546 -11.05 16.39 -0.75
CA LEU A 546 -10.13 17.49 -0.38
C LEU A 546 -9.88 18.39 -1.60
N ASP A 547 -9.71 19.69 -1.40
CA ASP A 547 -9.39 20.66 -2.46
C ASP A 547 -7.92 20.59 -2.93
N ASP A 548 -7.62 21.15 -4.09
CA ASP A 548 -6.31 21.18 -4.75
C ASP A 548 -5.27 21.84 -3.84
N GLU A 549 -5.67 22.91 -3.14
CA GLU A 549 -4.81 23.59 -2.16
C GLU A 549 -4.23 22.63 -1.11
N VAL A 550 -5.05 21.73 -0.55
CA VAL A 550 -4.62 20.79 0.49
C VAL A 550 -3.79 19.66 -0.13
N THR A 551 -4.24 19.14 -1.28
CA THR A 551 -3.57 18.02 -1.92
C THR A 551 -2.22 18.40 -2.51
N ASP A 552 -2.09 19.58 -3.11
CA ASP A 552 -0.82 20.04 -3.71
C ASP A 552 0.23 20.38 -2.67
N LEU A 553 -0.20 20.83 -1.49
CA LEU A 553 0.65 21.15 -0.35
C LEU A 553 1.28 19.89 0.27
N ALA A 554 0.49 18.83 0.49
CA ALA A 554 0.91 17.70 1.32
C ALA A 554 0.82 16.33 0.65
N PHE A 555 -0.04 16.15 -0.36
CA PHE A 555 -0.44 14.84 -0.88
C PHE A 555 -0.36 14.75 -2.42
N ARG A 556 0.55 15.52 -3.04
CA ARG A 556 0.60 15.77 -4.50
C ARG A 556 0.55 14.52 -5.39
N TYR A 557 1.10 13.40 -4.90
CA TYR A 557 1.19 12.16 -5.68
C TYR A 557 0.04 11.17 -5.44
N ALA A 558 -0.91 11.51 -4.56
CA ALA A 558 -2.11 10.70 -4.37
C ALA A 558 -3.11 10.92 -5.51
N GLU A 559 -3.86 9.88 -5.86
CA GLU A 559 -4.90 10.02 -6.90
C GLU A 559 -6.04 10.87 -6.37
N LYS A 560 -6.58 11.74 -7.23
CA LYS A 560 -7.71 12.59 -6.87
C LYS A 560 -8.60 12.82 -8.09
N ARG A 561 -9.89 12.53 -7.91
CA ARG A 561 -10.92 12.72 -8.95
C ARG A 561 -12.00 13.72 -8.57
N VAL A 562 -12.19 13.96 -7.28
CA VAL A 562 -13.27 14.79 -6.73
C VAL A 562 -12.68 15.73 -5.68
N GLY A 563 -12.76 17.03 -5.94
CA GLY A 563 -12.40 18.08 -4.98
C GLY A 563 -13.42 18.21 -3.84
N GLY A 564 -13.09 19.00 -2.82
CA GLY A 564 -14.02 19.22 -1.71
C GLY A 564 -13.51 20.28 -0.74
N VAL A 565 -13.24 19.88 0.50
CA VAL A 565 -12.93 20.82 1.58
C VAL A 565 -11.52 21.39 1.44
N GLY A 566 -11.39 22.69 1.63
CA GLY A 566 -10.11 23.41 1.60
C GLY A 566 -9.43 23.45 2.97
N LEU A 567 -8.29 24.13 3.04
CA LEU A 567 -7.47 24.18 4.25
C LEU A 567 -8.18 24.93 5.39
N ASP A 568 -9.01 25.93 5.07
CA ASP A 568 -9.79 26.68 6.06
C ASP A 568 -10.73 25.78 6.84
N HIS A 569 -11.43 24.88 6.15
CA HIS A 569 -12.32 23.92 6.78
C HIS A 569 -11.58 22.95 7.70
N VAL A 570 -10.39 22.50 7.28
CA VAL A 570 -9.53 21.64 8.11
C VAL A 570 -9.08 22.37 9.38
N ALA A 571 -8.70 23.65 9.26
CA ALA A 571 -8.30 24.47 10.40
C ALA A 571 -9.47 24.76 11.35
N GLU A 572 -10.63 25.13 10.83
CA GLU A 572 -11.86 25.34 11.61
C GLU A 572 -12.24 24.09 12.40
N HIS A 573 -12.12 22.91 11.77
CA HIS A 573 -12.34 21.63 12.43
C HIS A 573 -11.34 21.36 13.56
N ALA A 574 -10.05 21.59 13.33
CA ALA A 574 -9.02 21.42 14.37
C ALA A 574 -9.27 22.35 15.56
N LEU A 575 -9.64 23.62 15.31
CA LEU A 575 -9.98 24.60 16.35
C LEU A 575 -11.26 24.23 17.12
N ALA A 576 -12.29 23.74 16.42
CA ALA A 576 -13.54 23.32 17.04
C ALA A 576 -13.35 22.12 17.98
N LEU A 577 -12.46 21.20 17.64
CA LEU A 577 -12.09 20.09 18.51
C LEU A 577 -11.18 20.55 19.66
N HIS A 578 -10.20 21.42 19.38
CA HIS A 578 -9.31 22.01 20.38
C HIS A 578 -10.06 22.77 21.47
N ALA A 579 -11.15 23.45 21.14
CA ALA A 579 -12.01 24.13 22.11
C ALA A 579 -12.56 23.19 23.21
N LYS A 580 -12.56 21.86 22.99
CA LYS A 580 -12.95 20.85 23.99
C LYS A 580 -11.85 20.51 25.01
N PHE A 581 -10.68 21.14 24.90
CA PHE A 581 -9.57 20.92 25.84
C PHE A 581 -9.99 21.24 27.28
N SER A 582 -10.57 22.43 27.50
CA SER A 582 -10.97 22.92 28.82
C SER A 582 -12.28 22.31 29.32
N GLU A 583 -13.31 22.27 28.46
CA GLU A 583 -14.63 21.73 28.78
C GLU A 583 -15.20 20.96 27.58
N GLY A 584 -15.74 19.77 27.84
CA GLY A 584 -16.40 18.97 26.82
C GLY A 584 -16.78 17.59 27.33
N ASP A 585 -17.96 17.13 26.94
CA ASP A 585 -18.38 15.74 27.16
C ASP A 585 -17.67 14.81 26.17
N GLU A 586 -17.43 13.56 26.58
CA GLU A 586 -16.95 12.52 25.67
C GLU A 586 -17.96 12.29 24.54
N ASP A 587 -17.50 12.26 23.28
CA ASP A 587 -18.38 11.99 22.16
C ASP A 587 -18.76 10.49 22.16
N PRO A 588 -20.07 10.16 22.23
CA PRO A 588 -20.53 8.78 22.20
C PRO A 588 -20.22 8.02 20.90
N GLY A 589 -19.82 8.72 19.84
CA GLY A 589 -19.58 8.17 18.51
C GLY A 589 -20.88 7.84 17.77
N GLY A 590 -20.79 6.84 16.91
CA GLY A 590 -21.86 6.40 16.01
C GLY A 590 -21.41 6.36 14.55
N PHE A 591 -20.11 6.17 14.29
CA PHE A 591 -19.55 5.99 12.96
C PHE A 591 -19.65 4.54 12.49
N TYR A 592 -19.37 3.58 13.38
CA TYR A 592 -19.39 2.15 13.05
C TYR A 592 -20.79 1.57 13.18
N LYS A 593 -21.57 2.04 14.17
CA LYS A 593 -22.93 1.59 14.42
C LYS A 593 -23.86 2.78 14.59
N TYR A 594 -25.05 2.67 14.01
CA TYR A 594 -26.10 3.66 14.20
C TYR A 594 -26.36 3.93 15.70
N ARG A 595 -26.25 5.20 16.08
CA ARG A 595 -26.59 5.68 17.41
C ARG A 595 -27.48 6.91 17.28
N ARG A 596 -28.49 7.02 18.15
CA ARG A 596 -29.35 8.21 18.18
C ARG A 596 -28.51 9.44 18.53
N GLY A 597 -28.52 10.44 17.65
CA GLY A 597 -27.69 11.62 17.82
C GLY A 597 -26.20 11.35 17.61
N GLY A 598 -25.83 10.29 16.89
CA GLY A 598 -24.50 10.04 16.35
C GLY A 598 -24.38 10.49 14.89
N GLU A 599 -23.51 9.85 14.11
CA GLU A 599 -23.42 10.06 12.66
C GLU A 599 -24.71 9.61 11.96
N GLU A 600 -24.99 10.19 10.80
CA GLU A 600 -26.09 9.74 9.96
C GLU A 600 -25.75 8.38 9.29
N HIS A 601 -26.76 7.51 9.18
CA HIS A 601 -26.65 6.22 8.52
C HIS A 601 -27.78 6.07 7.50
N VAL A 602 -27.44 5.80 6.24
CA VAL A 602 -28.42 5.59 5.17
C VAL A 602 -29.33 4.40 5.50
N THR A 603 -28.83 3.38 6.18
CA THR A 603 -29.61 2.20 6.60
C THR A 603 -30.05 2.27 8.07
N SER A 604 -30.50 3.43 8.53
CA SER A 604 -30.99 3.61 9.90
C SER A 604 -32.20 2.70 10.22
N PRO A 605 -32.46 2.35 11.50
CA PRO A 605 -33.61 1.55 11.90
C PRO A 605 -34.95 2.10 11.40
N LYS A 606 -35.07 3.44 11.31
CA LYS A 606 -36.28 4.10 10.81
C LYS A 606 -36.50 3.80 9.33
N VAL A 607 -35.46 3.89 8.52
CA VAL A 607 -35.49 3.56 7.08
C VAL A 607 -35.83 2.08 6.88
N VAL A 608 -35.14 1.19 7.60
CA VAL A 608 -35.34 -0.26 7.51
C VAL A 608 -36.77 -0.67 7.90
N LEU A 609 -37.31 -0.13 8.99
CA LEU A 609 -38.67 -0.43 9.43
C LEU A 609 -39.73 0.03 8.43
N LYS A 610 -39.54 1.22 7.83
CA LYS A 610 -40.43 1.74 6.78
C LYS A 610 -40.39 0.87 5.52
N LEU A 611 -39.21 0.46 5.07
CA LEU A 611 -39.06 -0.47 3.95
C LEU A 611 -39.77 -1.80 4.23
N GLN A 612 -39.51 -2.41 5.39
CA GLN A 612 -40.12 -3.68 5.79
C GLN A 612 -41.65 -3.60 5.85
N ARG A 613 -42.20 -2.45 6.28
CA ARG A 613 -43.64 -2.22 6.29
C ARG A 613 -44.18 -2.13 4.86
N ALA A 614 -43.57 -1.31 4.01
CA ALA A 614 -43.99 -1.12 2.62
C ALA A 614 -44.02 -2.43 1.83
N VAL A 615 -42.95 -3.25 1.90
CA VAL A 615 -42.88 -4.52 1.15
C VAL A 615 -43.80 -5.61 1.71
N ARG A 616 -44.25 -5.50 2.96
CA ARG A 616 -45.18 -6.47 3.58
C ARG A 616 -46.64 -6.09 3.40
N SER A 617 -46.98 -4.80 3.43
CA SER A 617 -48.34 -4.33 3.22
C SER A 617 -48.71 -4.32 1.74
N GLY A 618 -47.77 -3.95 0.87
CA GLY A 618 -48.04 -3.74 -0.56
C GLY A 618 -48.80 -2.44 -0.85
N GLU A 619 -49.02 -1.60 0.15
CA GLU A 619 -49.75 -0.33 0.02
C GLU A 619 -48.80 0.80 -0.44
N TRP A 620 -49.26 1.62 -1.39
CA TRP A 620 -48.44 2.69 -1.97
C TRP A 620 -48.11 3.80 -0.97
N GLU A 621 -49.01 4.10 -0.04
CA GLU A 621 -48.79 5.11 1.00
C GLU A 621 -47.63 4.74 1.95
N ASP A 622 -47.46 3.45 2.24
CA ASP A 622 -46.34 2.97 3.04
C ASP A 622 -45.02 3.07 2.25
N TRP A 623 -45.05 2.86 0.93
CA TRP A 623 -43.91 3.05 0.02
C TRP A 623 -43.51 4.53 -0.09
N GLU A 624 -44.47 5.45 -0.25
CA GLU A 624 -44.20 6.90 -0.25
C GLU A 624 -43.60 7.36 1.08
N ALA A 625 -44.07 6.81 2.21
CA ALA A 625 -43.51 7.12 3.52
C ALA A 625 -42.05 6.66 3.66
N TYR A 626 -41.67 5.56 3.00
CA TYR A 626 -40.29 5.09 2.88
C TYR A 626 -39.45 6.00 1.97
N LEU A 627 -39.94 6.31 0.76
CA LEU A 627 -39.24 7.18 -0.20
C LEU A 627 -38.96 8.56 0.39
N SER A 628 -39.97 9.17 1.02
CA SER A 628 -39.83 10.48 1.66
C SER A 628 -38.72 10.48 2.73
N GLU A 629 -38.49 9.37 3.44
CA GLU A 629 -37.40 9.27 4.40
C GLU A 629 -36.02 9.30 3.73
N ILE A 630 -35.89 8.68 2.56
CA ILE A 630 -34.63 8.63 1.80
C ILE A 630 -34.38 9.93 1.05
N GLU A 631 -35.42 10.59 0.53
CA GLU A 631 -35.29 11.80 -0.27
C GLU A 631 -35.07 13.06 0.58
N THR A 632 -35.55 13.08 1.83
CA THR A 632 -35.42 14.25 2.72
C THR A 632 -34.17 14.24 3.60
N ARG A 633 -33.35 13.18 3.49
CA ARG A 633 -32.08 13.07 4.21
C ARG A 633 -31.02 14.02 3.65
N ASP A 634 -29.98 14.26 4.42
CA ASP A 634 -28.85 15.04 3.94
C ASP A 634 -28.01 14.24 2.92
N PRO A 635 -27.35 14.91 1.96
CA PRO A 635 -26.44 14.25 1.03
C PRO A 635 -25.37 13.45 1.78
N SER A 636 -25.24 12.17 1.45
CA SER A 636 -24.27 11.26 2.08
C SER A 636 -23.31 10.65 1.06
N GLN A 637 -23.72 10.58 -0.20
CA GLN A 637 -22.98 9.99 -1.31
C GLN A 637 -22.89 10.97 -2.48
N ILE A 638 -21.90 10.79 -3.38
CA ILE A 638 -21.70 11.70 -4.55
C ILE A 638 -22.98 11.80 -5.40
N ARG A 639 -23.70 10.69 -5.59
CA ARG A 639 -24.94 10.66 -6.35
C ARG A 639 -26.05 11.57 -5.79
N ASP A 640 -26.00 11.88 -4.49
CA ASP A 640 -26.98 12.74 -3.84
C ASP A 640 -26.79 14.22 -4.21
N LEU A 641 -25.62 14.57 -4.77
CA LEU A 641 -25.31 15.90 -5.29
C LEU A 641 -25.76 16.08 -6.74
N LEU A 642 -26.19 15.00 -7.40
CA LEU A 642 -26.61 15.02 -8.80
C LEU A 642 -28.12 15.23 -8.89
N THR A 643 -28.54 16.00 -9.88
CA THR A 643 -29.95 16.14 -10.25
C THR A 643 -30.14 15.86 -11.73
N PHE A 644 -31.34 15.40 -12.10
CA PHE A 644 -31.66 15.16 -13.50
C PHE A 644 -31.80 16.49 -14.24
N ALA A 645 -31.25 16.56 -15.46
CA ALA A 645 -31.47 17.70 -16.33
C ALA A 645 -32.95 17.79 -16.71
N GLU A 646 -33.48 19.02 -16.79
CA GLU A 646 -34.86 19.24 -17.23
C GLU A 646 -35.06 18.71 -18.66
N THR A 647 -36.15 17.98 -18.88
CA THR A 647 -36.50 17.40 -20.18
C THR A 647 -38.03 17.37 -20.38
N THR A 648 -38.48 17.04 -21.59
CA THR A 648 -39.91 16.91 -21.89
C THR A 648 -40.43 15.57 -21.34
N PRO A 649 -41.41 15.57 -20.42
CA PRO A 649 -41.99 14.34 -19.90
C PRO A 649 -42.80 13.62 -20.97
N ILE A 650 -42.76 12.28 -20.94
CA ILE A 650 -43.58 11.40 -21.78
C ILE A 650 -44.69 10.75 -20.93
N PRO A 651 -45.78 10.28 -21.56
CA PRO A 651 -46.76 9.42 -20.88
C PRO A 651 -46.12 8.16 -20.30
N LEU A 652 -46.60 7.69 -19.13
CA LEU A 652 -46.04 6.50 -18.47
C LEU A 652 -46.19 5.24 -19.32
N GLU A 653 -47.21 5.19 -20.17
CA GLU A 653 -47.49 4.09 -21.10
C GLU A 653 -46.42 3.96 -22.21
N GLU A 654 -45.62 5.01 -22.44
CA GLU A 654 -44.49 4.98 -23.37
C GLU A 654 -43.19 4.49 -22.72
N VAL A 655 -43.15 4.40 -21.38
CA VAL A 655 -42.01 3.83 -20.64
C VAL A 655 -41.98 2.31 -20.82
N GLU A 656 -40.79 1.72 -20.83
CA GLU A 656 -40.66 0.27 -20.92
C GLU A 656 -41.40 -0.45 -19.77
N PRO A 657 -41.98 -1.64 -20.02
CA PRO A 657 -42.77 -2.35 -19.01
C PRO A 657 -41.89 -2.82 -17.84
N VAL A 658 -42.49 -2.94 -16.64
CA VAL A 658 -41.77 -3.31 -15.41
C VAL A 658 -41.06 -4.65 -15.52
N GLU A 659 -41.62 -5.61 -16.27
CA GLU A 659 -41.01 -6.92 -16.51
C GLU A 659 -39.71 -6.82 -17.31
N ALA A 660 -39.57 -5.80 -18.17
CA ALA A 660 -38.31 -5.54 -18.89
C ALA A 660 -37.26 -4.90 -17.98
N ILE A 661 -37.69 -4.04 -17.05
CA ILE A 661 -36.80 -3.40 -16.07
C ILE A 661 -36.28 -4.42 -15.06
N MET A 662 -37.16 -5.26 -14.49
CA MET A 662 -36.81 -6.24 -13.46
C MET A 662 -35.78 -7.28 -13.93
N ARG A 663 -35.74 -7.59 -15.23
CA ARG A 663 -34.70 -8.47 -15.83
C ARG A 663 -33.28 -7.91 -15.70
N ARG A 664 -33.14 -6.60 -15.50
CA ARG A 664 -31.85 -5.95 -15.28
C ARG A 664 -31.43 -5.98 -13.81
N PHE A 665 -32.32 -6.37 -12.90
CA PHE A 665 -32.00 -6.45 -11.49
C PHE A 665 -31.24 -7.74 -11.20
N VAL A 666 -30.20 -7.59 -10.39
CA VAL A 666 -29.35 -8.66 -9.93
C VAL A 666 -29.22 -8.54 -8.41
N THR A 667 -29.46 -9.62 -7.67
CA THR A 667 -29.13 -9.62 -6.24
C THR A 667 -27.63 -9.78 -6.08
N ALA A 668 -27.03 -9.02 -5.14
CA ALA A 668 -25.62 -9.13 -4.83
C ALA A 668 -25.20 -10.55 -4.46
N ALA A 669 -23.94 -10.88 -4.75
CA ALA A 669 -23.31 -12.15 -4.40
C ALA A 669 -23.17 -12.26 -2.88
N MET A 670 -23.98 -13.09 -2.24
CA MET A 670 -23.96 -13.31 -0.79
C MET A 670 -23.86 -14.80 -0.52
N SER A 671 -22.78 -15.24 0.12
CA SER A 671 -22.48 -16.67 0.25
C SER A 671 -23.47 -17.40 1.17
N MET A 672 -23.79 -18.64 0.80
CA MET A 672 -24.36 -19.61 1.71
C MET A 672 -23.34 -19.88 2.83
N GLY A 673 -23.67 -19.51 4.07
CA GLY A 673 -22.75 -19.47 5.21
C GLY A 673 -22.65 -18.09 5.84
N ALA A 674 -22.68 -17.01 5.04
CA ALA A 674 -22.93 -15.67 5.54
C ALA A 674 -24.43 -15.42 5.76
N LEU A 675 -25.25 -15.95 4.84
CA LEU A 675 -26.70 -16.01 4.96
C LEU A 675 -27.17 -17.40 5.38
N SER A 676 -28.37 -17.47 5.96
CA SER A 676 -29.06 -18.74 6.17
C SER A 676 -29.52 -19.34 4.83
N PRO A 677 -29.68 -20.67 4.73
CA PRO A 677 -30.20 -21.32 3.53
C PRO A 677 -31.54 -20.74 3.09
N GLU A 678 -32.45 -20.44 4.02
CA GLU A 678 -33.77 -19.89 3.72
C GLU A 678 -33.69 -18.50 3.08
N ALA A 679 -32.81 -17.63 3.59
CA ALA A 679 -32.61 -16.30 3.01
C ALA A 679 -32.00 -16.40 1.61
N HIS A 680 -31.00 -17.27 1.44
CA HIS A 680 -30.32 -17.47 0.16
C HIS A 680 -31.25 -18.06 -0.91
N GLU A 681 -32.04 -19.08 -0.56
CA GLU A 681 -33.01 -19.70 -1.46
C GLU A 681 -34.16 -18.75 -1.81
N ALA A 682 -34.64 -17.96 -0.85
CA ALA A 682 -35.71 -16.98 -1.09
C ALA A 682 -35.29 -15.90 -2.10
N LEU A 683 -34.04 -15.45 -2.06
CA LEU A 683 -33.51 -14.50 -3.05
C LEU A 683 -33.47 -15.12 -4.45
N ALA A 684 -32.98 -16.35 -4.58
CA ALA A 684 -32.93 -17.04 -5.86
C ALA A 684 -34.34 -17.26 -6.44
N GLU A 685 -35.26 -17.74 -5.61
CA GLU A 685 -36.65 -17.95 -6.02
C GLU A 685 -37.34 -16.65 -6.45
N ALA A 686 -37.14 -15.55 -5.70
CA ALA A 686 -37.69 -14.25 -6.05
C ALA A 686 -37.15 -13.73 -7.39
N MET A 687 -35.83 -13.80 -7.62
CA MET A 687 -35.22 -13.31 -8.86
C MET A 687 -35.64 -14.14 -10.08
N ASN A 688 -35.65 -15.46 -9.93
CA ASN A 688 -36.12 -16.36 -10.99
C ASN A 688 -37.60 -16.13 -11.33
N MET A 689 -38.43 -15.79 -10.34
CA MET A 689 -39.86 -15.49 -10.55
C MET A 689 -40.07 -14.20 -11.37
N ILE A 690 -39.25 -13.17 -11.16
CA ILE A 690 -39.34 -11.89 -11.89
C ILE A 690 -38.49 -11.85 -13.16
N GLY A 691 -37.75 -12.92 -13.45
CA GLY A 691 -36.82 -13.02 -14.58
C GLY A 691 -35.55 -12.19 -14.43
N GLY A 692 -35.21 -11.76 -13.21
CA GLY A 692 -33.91 -11.18 -12.89
C GLY A 692 -32.90 -12.28 -12.51
N LEU A 693 -31.72 -11.89 -12.04
CA LEU A 693 -30.64 -12.83 -11.74
C LEU A 693 -30.29 -12.83 -10.26
N SER A 694 -30.07 -14.01 -9.67
CA SER A 694 -29.44 -14.13 -8.36
C SER A 694 -28.04 -14.73 -8.49
N ASN A 695 -27.18 -14.41 -7.53
CA ASN A 695 -25.80 -14.85 -7.49
C ASN A 695 -25.56 -15.74 -6.25
N SER A 696 -24.93 -16.89 -6.45
CA SER A 696 -24.68 -17.90 -5.40
C SER A 696 -23.68 -17.46 -4.32
N GLY A 697 -22.92 -16.38 -4.56
CA GLY A 697 -21.82 -16.01 -3.69
C GLY A 697 -20.68 -17.03 -3.67
N GLU A 698 -19.75 -16.84 -2.75
CA GLU A 698 -18.49 -17.60 -2.68
C GLU A 698 -18.62 -19.00 -2.07
N GLY A 699 -19.76 -19.34 -1.47
CA GLY A 699 -19.95 -20.54 -0.65
C GLY A 699 -20.29 -21.82 -1.41
N GLY A 700 -20.42 -21.74 -2.74
CA GLY A 700 -20.99 -22.80 -3.56
C GLY A 700 -22.51 -22.89 -3.47
N GLU A 701 -23.08 -23.91 -4.11
CA GLU A 701 -24.53 -24.12 -4.13
C GLU A 701 -24.85 -25.62 -4.10
N ASP A 702 -25.89 -26.01 -3.35
CA ASP A 702 -26.31 -27.41 -3.22
C ASP A 702 -26.87 -27.95 -4.54
N GLU A 703 -26.45 -29.16 -4.93
CA GLU A 703 -26.83 -29.79 -6.20
C GLU A 703 -28.35 -30.00 -6.35
N SER A 704 -29.07 -30.17 -5.23
CA SER A 704 -30.53 -30.32 -5.24
C SER A 704 -31.26 -29.08 -5.76
N ARG A 705 -30.59 -27.91 -5.77
CA ARG A 705 -31.15 -26.67 -6.30
C ARG A 705 -31.01 -26.58 -7.81
N PHE A 706 -30.10 -27.34 -8.43
CA PHE A 706 -29.82 -27.22 -9.86
C PHE A 706 -31.08 -27.50 -10.71
N GLY A 707 -31.39 -26.59 -11.63
CA GLY A 707 -32.60 -26.68 -12.47
C GLY A 707 -33.92 -26.45 -11.73
N SER A 708 -33.90 -26.12 -10.43
CA SER A 708 -35.09 -25.72 -9.66
C SER A 708 -35.29 -24.20 -9.68
N SER A 709 -36.43 -23.72 -9.17
CA SER A 709 -36.67 -22.29 -8.96
C SER A 709 -35.70 -21.64 -7.96
N ARG A 710 -34.95 -22.44 -7.19
CA ARG A 710 -33.98 -21.97 -6.19
C ARG A 710 -32.55 -21.98 -6.73
N ASN A 711 -32.31 -22.37 -7.98
CA ASN A 711 -30.99 -22.29 -8.60
C ASN A 711 -30.58 -20.82 -8.76
N SER A 712 -29.38 -20.44 -8.34
CA SER A 712 -28.86 -19.11 -8.67
C SER A 712 -28.42 -19.07 -10.13
N ALA A 713 -28.86 -18.08 -10.89
CA ALA A 713 -28.49 -17.96 -12.30
C ALA A 713 -26.98 -17.66 -12.47
N ILE A 714 -26.42 -16.82 -11.60
CA ILE A 714 -25.00 -16.46 -11.63
C ILE A 714 -24.24 -17.32 -10.62
N LYS A 715 -23.11 -17.91 -11.04
CA LYS A 715 -22.26 -18.75 -10.19
C LYS A 715 -20.87 -18.15 -9.99
N GLN A 716 -20.57 -17.72 -8.76
CA GLN A 716 -19.28 -17.08 -8.47
C GLN A 716 -18.14 -18.12 -8.38
N VAL A 717 -16.96 -17.74 -8.91
CA VAL A 717 -15.69 -18.47 -8.74
C VAL A 717 -14.70 -17.58 -7.98
N ALA A 718 -14.63 -17.76 -6.66
CA ALA A 718 -13.80 -16.93 -5.76
C ALA A 718 -12.47 -17.61 -5.39
N SER A 719 -11.59 -16.93 -4.65
CA SER A 719 -10.22 -17.38 -4.31
C SER A 719 -10.17 -18.79 -3.68
N GLY A 720 -11.05 -19.08 -2.73
CA GLY A 720 -11.12 -20.39 -2.07
C GLY A 720 -11.71 -21.52 -2.93
N ARG A 721 -12.31 -21.19 -4.08
CA ARG A 721 -12.99 -22.15 -4.98
C ARG A 721 -13.99 -23.06 -4.26
N PHE A 722 -14.63 -22.58 -3.19
CA PHE A 722 -15.58 -23.39 -2.43
C PHE A 722 -16.78 -23.77 -3.31
N GLY A 723 -17.13 -25.06 -3.30
CA GLY A 723 -18.27 -25.60 -4.06
C GLY A 723 -18.15 -25.49 -5.59
N VAL A 724 -16.99 -25.10 -6.13
CA VAL A 724 -16.78 -25.01 -7.59
C VAL A 724 -16.57 -26.41 -8.15
N THR A 725 -17.64 -26.99 -8.70
CA THR A 725 -17.65 -28.30 -9.35
C THR A 725 -18.07 -28.20 -10.83
N PRO A 726 -17.81 -29.21 -11.68
CA PRO A 726 -18.31 -29.20 -13.05
C PRO A 726 -19.84 -29.06 -13.13
N GLY A 727 -20.58 -29.69 -12.20
CA GLY A 727 -22.04 -29.58 -12.13
C GLY A 727 -22.51 -28.18 -11.71
N TYR A 728 -21.81 -27.55 -10.77
CA TYR A 728 -22.05 -26.17 -10.35
C TYR A 728 -21.84 -25.18 -11.51
N LEU A 729 -20.74 -25.30 -12.26
CA LEU A 729 -20.48 -24.44 -13.42
C LEU A 729 -21.49 -24.69 -14.54
N ALA A 730 -21.88 -25.95 -14.77
CA ALA A 730 -22.86 -26.31 -15.78
C ALA A 730 -24.29 -25.88 -15.43
N SER A 731 -24.57 -25.55 -14.16
CA SER A 731 -25.88 -25.07 -13.71
C SER A 731 -26.03 -23.54 -13.74
N ALA A 732 -24.99 -22.83 -14.18
CA ALA A 732 -24.95 -21.38 -14.33
C ALA A 732 -25.52 -20.92 -15.68
N GLU A 733 -26.11 -19.73 -15.69
CA GLU A 733 -26.32 -18.92 -16.90
C GLU A 733 -25.17 -17.91 -17.11
N GLU A 734 -24.52 -17.48 -16.02
CA GLU A 734 -23.35 -16.59 -16.00
C GLU A 734 -22.27 -17.07 -15.02
#